data_AF-A0A9W8H6P5-F1
#
_entry.id   AF-A0A9W8H6P5-F1
#
_cell.length_a   1.000
_cell.length_b   1.000
_cell.length_c   1.000
_cell.angle_alpha   90.00
_cell.angle_beta   90.00
_cell.angle_gamma   90.00
#
_symmetry.space_group_name_H-M   'P 1'
#
loop_
_entity.id
_entity.type
_entity.pdbx_description
1 polymer ?
#
loop_
_entity_poly.entity_id
_entity_poly.type
_entity_poly.pdbx_seq_one_letter_code
_entity_poly.pdbx_strand_id
1 'polypeptide(L)'
;MLVLDTATYPFVAPARGAPRKKDVGLYAMNYGAAYVASVAVYASYTQVLQALREADAFPGPAVVVAYLPHADGVFGRGYSPIDALQQSKRAVDSGAWPLYRWDPTQPDPARRFQLDSEKLRRSLEDFLRRDNALAAVGRAAPALSAGIADALETRARGDVAALVGALRGPPLLVLFASDGGNAEDAARRVARQGRRRGMDVRVLPMDEADVDELPFEKTVVVCVSTAGQGEVPTNGRELFKALQAASANLAETAFAVFGLGDSHYWPRPEDAIFYNKPARDFDRRLAELGAARIVDVGLGDDQDADGWEAGFADFEQRLWAALNIDVVGGAGDDEEPPRRSDEENKVISNYLRGTIAQSVADTSCGYVDEWDGKLLKFHGTYMQDDRDLRPERLARGEEKAYSFMIRVRLPGGVATPAQWLAMDRLADEHGNHTMKITTRQTFQLHGVLKRNLRETMRGINRALMDTIAACGDVNRNVVASANPLQAHLQPEVVRLAADISTHLLPSTSAYHEIWLADELVAGSAEQTSPVEDHEPLYGPAYLPRKFKIAIAIPPENDVDVVAYDLGFIAILDDAAAAEPAIVGYNVVIGGGMGMTHNNKKTYPRLASCLGYVPKDKAVVVAEKVMLVQRDHGDRTNRKHARLKYTVDDHGMAWWRAQVEERLGFAMEDPRPYRFTRNGDRYGWVRTTPGLNNFTIFIQNGRVADLPGQPPVKSALAEVARAHTGLFRLTCNGHLIVADVRDADVPRMSALLAKHGLDNLDYSALRLHSMACAALPTCGLAMAESERYLPRLIDLLDAIIDEAGLRSDAIVIRMTGCPNGCARPYNAEIAFVGKAPGTYNLYLGGAHSGECLNKIYRESVDEAQILDLLRPIIKQYALERVAGEHFGDFVIRKGIVKETREGKDFHNV
;
A
#
# COMPACT_ATOMS: atom_id res chain seq x y z
N MET A 1 -29.80 -26.82 -49.58
CA MET A 1 -29.41 -25.42 -49.83
C MET A 1 -27.97 -25.23 -49.36
N LEU A 2 -27.04 -24.97 -50.28
CA LEU A 2 -25.66 -24.61 -49.93
C LEU A 2 -25.56 -23.09 -49.91
N VAL A 3 -25.20 -22.52 -48.76
CA VAL A 3 -25.00 -21.08 -48.57
C VAL A 3 -23.51 -20.83 -48.48
N LEU A 4 -22.95 -20.14 -49.48
CA LEU A 4 -21.55 -19.73 -49.45
C LEU A 4 -21.46 -18.39 -48.72
N ASP A 5 -20.81 -18.38 -47.56
CA ASP A 5 -20.53 -17.15 -46.83
C ASP A 5 -19.14 -16.64 -47.20
N THR A 6 -19.16 -15.60 -48.02
CA THR A 6 -17.99 -14.93 -48.60
C THR A 6 -17.65 -13.61 -47.92
N ALA A 7 -18.29 -13.29 -46.79
CA ALA A 7 -18.11 -12.02 -46.13
C ALA A 7 -16.70 -11.84 -45.52
N THR A 8 -16.25 -10.59 -45.46
CA THR A 8 -15.04 -10.20 -44.72
C THR A 8 -15.30 -10.22 -43.23
N TYR A 9 -14.53 -11.05 -42.51
CA TYR A 9 -14.52 -11.11 -41.06
C TYR A 9 -13.28 -10.39 -40.53
N PRO A 10 -13.39 -9.39 -39.62
CA PRO A 10 -12.21 -8.85 -38.97
C PRO A 10 -11.57 -9.94 -38.09
N PHE A 11 -10.27 -10.16 -38.23
CA PHE A 11 -9.53 -11.23 -37.53
C PHE A 11 -9.19 -10.89 -36.06
N VAL A 12 -9.87 -9.90 -35.48
CA VAL A 12 -9.86 -9.57 -34.05
C VAL A 12 -11.22 -9.96 -33.52
N ALA A 13 -11.29 -10.53 -32.31
CA ALA A 13 -12.57 -10.78 -31.65
C ALA A 13 -13.42 -9.51 -31.77
N PRO A 14 -14.69 -9.60 -32.23
CA PRO A 14 -15.50 -8.42 -32.44
C PRO A 14 -15.53 -7.63 -31.12
N ALA A 15 -15.40 -6.31 -31.21
CA ALA A 15 -15.71 -5.45 -30.07
C ALA A 15 -17.11 -5.85 -29.55
N ARG A 16 -17.25 -6.00 -28.23
CA ARG A 16 -18.56 -6.25 -27.62
C ARG A 16 -19.52 -5.17 -28.14
N GLY A 17 -20.65 -5.59 -28.73
CA GLY A 17 -21.65 -4.68 -29.31
C GLY A 17 -21.72 -4.61 -30.84
N ALA A 18 -20.85 -5.28 -31.60
CA ALA A 18 -21.04 -5.36 -33.05
C ALA A 18 -22.37 -6.08 -33.40
N PRO A 19 -23.24 -5.53 -34.28
CA PRO A 19 -24.50 -6.16 -34.63
C PRO A 19 -24.24 -7.54 -35.24
N ARG A 20 -24.64 -8.60 -34.53
CA ARG A 20 -24.56 -9.97 -35.04
C ARG A 20 -25.41 -10.06 -36.31
N LYS A 21 -24.77 -10.35 -37.45
CA LYS A 21 -25.49 -10.69 -38.68
C LYS A 21 -26.42 -11.87 -38.41
N LYS A 22 -27.58 -11.88 -39.08
CA LYS A 22 -28.55 -12.98 -38.99
C LYS A 22 -27.88 -14.29 -39.44
N ASP A 23 -27.64 -15.20 -38.49
CA ASP A 23 -27.05 -16.51 -38.76
C ASP A 23 -28.12 -17.46 -39.33
N VAL A 24 -28.08 -17.65 -40.64
CA VAL A 24 -29.04 -18.51 -41.35
C VAL A 24 -29.02 -19.96 -40.84
N GLY A 25 -27.88 -20.44 -40.33
CA GLY A 25 -27.77 -21.77 -39.73
C GLY A 25 -28.55 -21.84 -38.42
N LEU A 26 -28.42 -20.83 -37.56
CA LEU A 26 -29.18 -20.75 -36.31
C LEU A 26 -30.69 -20.66 -36.55
N TYR A 27 -31.13 -19.87 -37.54
CA TYR A 27 -32.55 -19.79 -37.91
C TYR A 27 -33.08 -21.13 -38.45
N ALA A 28 -32.28 -21.84 -39.27
CA ALA A 28 -32.66 -23.15 -39.80
C ALA A 28 -32.73 -24.22 -38.70
N MET A 29 -31.83 -24.18 -37.71
CA MET A 29 -31.87 -25.09 -36.55
C MET A 29 -33.11 -24.86 -35.69
N ASN A 30 -33.48 -23.60 -35.44
CA ASN A 30 -34.68 -23.26 -34.67
C ASN A 30 -35.99 -23.72 -35.34
N TYR A 31 -35.99 -23.95 -36.65
CA TYR A 31 -37.17 -24.46 -37.36
C TYR A 31 -37.43 -25.96 -37.09
N GLY A 32 -36.46 -26.69 -36.52
CA GLY A 32 -36.71 -28.04 -36.00
C GLY A 32 -36.74 -29.18 -37.04
N ALA A 33 -36.92 -28.87 -38.33
CA ALA A 33 -37.23 -29.86 -39.37
C ALA A 33 -36.21 -29.96 -40.52
N ALA A 34 -35.03 -29.35 -40.38
CA ALA A 34 -34.01 -29.33 -41.43
C ALA A 34 -32.67 -29.90 -40.95
N TYR A 35 -31.89 -30.56 -41.80
CA TYR A 35 -30.49 -30.80 -41.45
C TYR A 35 -29.70 -29.49 -41.58
N VAL A 36 -28.86 -29.15 -40.61
CA VAL A 36 -28.06 -27.92 -40.66
C VAL A 36 -26.61 -28.20 -40.36
N ALA A 37 -25.70 -27.73 -41.20
CA ALA A 37 -24.27 -27.82 -40.93
C ALA A 37 -23.54 -26.53 -41.26
N SER A 38 -22.45 -26.29 -40.52
CA SER A 38 -21.51 -25.21 -40.74
C SER A 38 -20.13 -25.81 -41.03
N VAL A 39 -19.57 -25.45 -42.19
CA VAL A 39 -18.34 -26.05 -42.73
C VAL A 39 -17.37 -24.97 -43.22
N ALA A 40 -16.07 -25.27 -43.17
CA ALA A 40 -15.03 -24.41 -43.75
C ALA A 40 -14.04 -25.26 -44.55
N VAL A 41 -14.07 -25.11 -45.88
CA VAL A 41 -13.36 -25.99 -46.84
C VAL A 41 -11.87 -26.08 -46.56
N TYR A 42 -11.24 -24.95 -46.22
CA TYR A 42 -9.81 -24.88 -45.95
C TYR A 42 -9.42 -25.18 -44.49
N ALA A 43 -10.39 -25.42 -43.59
CA ALA A 43 -10.12 -25.78 -42.20
C ALA A 43 -10.23 -27.29 -41.96
N SER A 44 -11.23 -27.96 -42.56
CA SER A 44 -11.39 -29.42 -42.48
C SER A 44 -12.15 -29.98 -43.68
N TYR A 45 -11.41 -30.55 -44.63
CA TYR A 45 -11.99 -31.17 -45.83
C TYR A 45 -12.85 -32.39 -45.49
N THR A 46 -12.42 -33.19 -44.50
CA THR A 46 -13.16 -34.38 -44.04
C THR A 46 -14.51 -34.01 -43.45
N GLN A 47 -14.59 -32.94 -42.66
CA GLN A 47 -15.84 -32.45 -42.06
C GLN A 47 -16.80 -31.93 -43.12
N VAL A 48 -16.30 -31.24 -44.15
CA VAL A 48 -17.11 -30.76 -45.28
C VAL A 48 -17.74 -31.93 -46.03
N LEU A 49 -16.96 -32.95 -46.39
CA LEU A 49 -17.46 -34.14 -47.07
C LEU A 49 -18.50 -34.88 -46.24
N GLN A 50 -18.26 -35.02 -44.94
CA GLN A 50 -19.20 -35.66 -44.03
C GLN A 50 -20.52 -34.88 -43.94
N ALA A 51 -20.45 -33.56 -43.73
CA ALA A 51 -21.63 -32.71 -43.64
C ALA A 51 -22.45 -32.70 -44.94
N LEU A 52 -21.80 -32.74 -46.11
CA LEU A 52 -22.49 -32.81 -47.41
C LEU A 52 -23.16 -34.17 -47.63
N ARG A 53 -22.52 -35.27 -47.24
CA ARG A 53 -23.12 -36.61 -47.31
C ARG A 53 -24.31 -36.76 -46.37
N GLU A 54 -24.21 -36.23 -45.16
CA GLU A 54 -25.30 -36.24 -44.18
C GLU A 54 -26.46 -35.35 -44.63
N ALA A 55 -26.18 -34.18 -45.23
CA ALA A 55 -27.19 -33.33 -45.84
C ALA A 55 -27.93 -34.00 -47.01
N ASP A 56 -27.22 -34.76 -47.84
CA ASP A 56 -27.80 -35.48 -49.00
C ASP A 56 -28.66 -36.68 -48.56
N ALA A 57 -28.24 -37.37 -47.49
CA ALA A 57 -28.97 -38.51 -46.95
C ALA A 57 -30.21 -38.11 -46.11
N PHE A 58 -30.34 -36.85 -45.71
CA PHE A 58 -31.42 -36.39 -44.84
C PHE A 58 -32.77 -36.35 -45.59
N PRO A 59 -33.82 -37.01 -45.08
CA PRO A 59 -35.14 -37.03 -45.72
C PRO A 59 -35.92 -35.74 -45.42
N GLY A 60 -35.45 -34.60 -45.93
CA GLY A 60 -36.04 -33.28 -45.70
C GLY A 60 -35.18 -32.12 -46.20
N PRO A 61 -35.52 -30.86 -45.89
CA PRO A 61 -34.70 -29.72 -46.27
C PRO A 61 -33.36 -29.75 -45.53
N ALA A 62 -32.25 -29.51 -46.24
CA ALA A 62 -30.92 -29.40 -45.64
C ALA A 62 -30.30 -28.03 -45.95
N VAL A 63 -29.61 -27.43 -44.98
CA VAL A 63 -28.89 -26.16 -45.09
C VAL A 63 -27.44 -26.37 -44.69
N VAL A 64 -26.51 -26.15 -45.62
CA VAL A 64 -25.08 -26.19 -45.33
C VAL A 64 -24.53 -24.79 -45.52
N VAL A 65 -24.04 -24.18 -44.45
CA VAL A 65 -23.35 -22.89 -44.46
C VAL A 65 -21.87 -23.17 -44.63
N ALA A 66 -21.31 -22.77 -45.76
CA ALA A 66 -19.90 -22.98 -46.08
C ALA A 66 -19.15 -21.65 -46.06
N TYR A 67 -18.26 -21.49 -45.08
CA TYR A 67 -17.37 -20.35 -44.99
C TYR A 67 -16.28 -20.47 -46.06
N LEU A 68 -16.26 -19.49 -46.96
CA LEU A 68 -15.31 -19.42 -48.05
C LEU A 68 -14.73 -18.00 -48.12
N PRO A 69 -13.48 -17.76 -47.72
CA PRO A 69 -12.91 -16.42 -47.79
C PRO A 69 -12.88 -15.91 -49.23
N HIS A 70 -13.44 -14.71 -49.50
CA HIS A 70 -13.48 -14.11 -50.84
C HIS A 70 -12.49 -12.94 -51.03
N ALA A 71 -12.17 -12.66 -52.29
CA ALA A 71 -10.97 -11.93 -52.74
C ALA A 71 -11.04 -10.40 -52.65
N ASP A 72 -12.23 -9.78 -52.66
CA ASP A 72 -12.34 -8.36 -53.03
C ASP A 72 -12.23 -7.35 -51.87
N GLY A 73 -11.35 -7.60 -50.90
CA GLY A 73 -11.06 -6.57 -49.88
C GLY A 73 -9.79 -6.76 -49.06
N VAL A 74 -9.16 -7.93 -49.12
CA VAL A 74 -7.95 -8.23 -48.32
C VAL A 74 -6.88 -8.98 -49.15
N PHE A 75 -7.22 -9.50 -50.34
CA PHE A 75 -6.28 -10.22 -51.20
C PHE A 75 -5.99 -9.45 -52.50
N GLY A 76 -5.26 -8.34 -52.36
CA GLY A 76 -4.51 -7.78 -53.49
C GLY A 76 -3.50 -8.80 -54.04
N ARG A 77 -3.03 -8.58 -55.27
CA ARG A 77 -2.02 -9.40 -55.96
C ARG A 77 -0.84 -9.72 -55.02
N GLY A 78 -0.84 -10.90 -54.38
CA GLY A 78 0.22 -11.27 -53.43
C GLY A 78 -0.09 -12.36 -52.39
N TYR A 79 -1.34 -12.83 -52.23
CA TYR A 79 -1.64 -13.90 -51.25
C TYR A 79 -1.54 -15.31 -51.83
N SER A 80 -0.93 -16.24 -51.10
CA SER A 80 -0.78 -17.62 -51.53
C SER A 80 -1.96 -18.49 -51.07
N PRO A 81 -2.30 -19.60 -51.77
CA PRO A 81 -3.29 -20.57 -51.31
C PRO A 81 -3.03 -21.14 -49.90
N ILE A 82 -1.77 -21.13 -49.45
CA ILE A 82 -1.36 -21.55 -48.11
C ILE A 82 -1.89 -20.59 -47.05
N ASP A 83 -1.90 -19.29 -47.34
CA ASP A 83 -2.35 -18.29 -46.39
C ASP A 83 -3.87 -18.36 -46.18
N ALA A 84 -4.66 -18.60 -47.24
CA ALA A 84 -6.11 -18.84 -47.12
C ALA A 84 -6.43 -20.05 -46.23
N LEU A 85 -5.58 -21.08 -46.26
CA LEU A 85 -5.67 -22.26 -45.42
C LEU A 85 -5.33 -21.93 -43.96
N GLN A 86 -4.20 -21.26 -43.72
CA GLN A 86 -3.79 -20.87 -42.36
C GLN A 86 -4.81 -19.94 -41.68
N GLN A 87 -5.39 -19.00 -42.42
CA GLN A 87 -6.37 -18.07 -41.86
C GLN A 87 -7.72 -18.75 -41.57
N SER A 88 -8.19 -19.63 -42.45
CA SER A 88 -9.40 -20.41 -42.21
C SER A 88 -9.29 -21.28 -40.96
N LYS A 89 -8.10 -21.88 -40.73
CA LYS A 89 -7.82 -22.65 -39.52
C LYS A 89 -7.85 -21.79 -38.25
N ARG A 90 -7.22 -20.60 -38.28
CA ARG A 90 -7.22 -19.67 -37.14
C ARG A 90 -8.62 -19.18 -36.77
N ALA A 91 -9.48 -18.91 -37.75
CA ALA A 91 -10.86 -18.47 -37.51
C ALA A 91 -11.74 -19.56 -36.86
N VAL A 92 -11.50 -20.82 -37.20
CA VAL A 92 -12.17 -21.97 -36.56
C VAL A 92 -11.62 -22.20 -35.15
N ASP A 93 -10.29 -22.11 -34.96
CA ASP A 93 -9.64 -22.31 -33.67
C ASP A 93 -9.95 -21.18 -32.67
N SER A 94 -10.24 -19.96 -33.14
CA SER A 94 -10.68 -18.84 -32.29
C SER A 94 -12.17 -18.88 -31.97
N GLY A 95 -12.94 -19.73 -32.67
CA GLY A 95 -14.39 -19.83 -32.53
C GLY A 95 -15.19 -18.75 -33.26
N ALA A 96 -14.52 -17.93 -34.09
CA ALA A 96 -15.20 -16.99 -34.98
C ALA A 96 -16.03 -17.73 -36.04
N TRP A 97 -15.54 -18.88 -36.53
CA TRP A 97 -16.27 -19.80 -37.41
C TRP A 97 -16.55 -21.12 -36.67
N PRO A 98 -17.67 -21.25 -35.97
CA PRO A 98 -18.03 -22.49 -35.30
C PRO A 98 -18.40 -23.54 -36.34
N LEU A 99 -17.70 -24.67 -36.33
CA LEU A 99 -17.98 -25.82 -37.16
C LEU A 99 -18.89 -26.77 -36.39
N TYR A 100 -20.08 -27.03 -36.91
CA TYR A 100 -21.07 -27.86 -36.25
C TYR A 100 -21.96 -28.56 -37.26
N ARG A 101 -22.62 -29.63 -36.79
CA ARG A 101 -23.63 -30.38 -37.53
C ARG A 101 -24.83 -30.61 -36.63
N TRP A 102 -26.00 -30.43 -37.20
CA TRP A 102 -27.26 -30.58 -36.52
C TRP A 102 -28.22 -31.46 -37.33
N ASP A 103 -28.60 -32.59 -36.76
CA ASP A 103 -29.53 -33.55 -37.33
C ASP A 103 -30.70 -33.77 -36.36
N PRO A 104 -31.88 -33.19 -36.63
CA PRO A 104 -33.05 -33.35 -35.76
C PRO A 104 -33.60 -34.78 -35.70
N THR A 105 -33.23 -35.64 -36.66
CA THR A 105 -33.72 -37.02 -36.74
C THR A 105 -32.89 -37.99 -35.89
N GLN A 106 -31.78 -37.54 -35.28
CA GLN A 106 -31.01 -38.40 -34.38
C GLN A 106 -31.84 -38.83 -33.16
N PRO A 107 -31.94 -40.14 -32.88
CA PRO A 107 -32.71 -40.66 -31.76
C PRO A 107 -32.09 -40.26 -30.42
N ASP A 108 -30.76 -40.06 -30.37
CA ASP A 108 -30.05 -39.55 -29.21
C ASP A 108 -30.03 -38.00 -29.21
N PRO A 109 -30.72 -37.33 -28.26
CA PRO A 109 -30.77 -35.87 -28.18
C PRO A 109 -29.39 -35.22 -28.04
N ALA A 110 -28.43 -35.91 -27.42
CA ALA A 110 -27.07 -35.40 -27.24
C ALA A 110 -26.24 -35.45 -28.53
N ARG A 111 -26.66 -36.26 -29.51
CA ARG A 111 -26.02 -36.39 -30.83
C ARG A 111 -26.70 -35.58 -31.92
N ARG A 112 -27.86 -34.98 -31.61
CA ARG A 112 -28.58 -34.08 -32.53
C ARG A 112 -27.76 -32.86 -32.87
N PHE A 113 -26.95 -32.34 -31.95
CA PHE A 113 -26.01 -31.25 -32.19
C PHE A 113 -24.58 -31.71 -31.91
N GLN A 114 -23.72 -31.61 -32.91
CA GLN A 114 -22.32 -32.00 -32.81
C GLN A 114 -21.45 -30.79 -33.12
N LEU A 115 -20.58 -30.43 -32.17
CA LEU A 115 -19.59 -29.39 -32.35
C LEU A 115 -18.28 -30.03 -32.84
N ASP A 116 -17.90 -29.70 -34.07
CA ASP A 116 -16.71 -30.26 -34.73
C ASP A 116 -15.46 -29.39 -34.49
N SER A 117 -15.61 -28.17 -33.96
CA SER A 117 -14.50 -27.31 -33.52
C SER A 117 -13.81 -27.88 -32.25
N GLU A 118 -12.70 -28.58 -32.42
CA GLU A 118 -12.01 -29.33 -31.34
C GLU A 118 -11.65 -28.47 -30.11
N LYS A 119 -11.12 -27.25 -30.31
CA LYS A 119 -10.70 -26.35 -29.22
C LYS A 119 -11.89 -25.75 -28.44
N LEU A 120 -12.97 -25.40 -29.14
CA LEU A 120 -14.22 -24.94 -28.54
C LEU A 120 -14.88 -26.06 -27.75
N ARG A 121 -14.87 -27.29 -28.29
CA ARG A 121 -15.38 -28.47 -27.59
C ARG A 121 -14.62 -28.73 -26.30
N ARG A 122 -13.28 -28.69 -26.30
CA ARG A 122 -12.48 -28.83 -25.06
C ARG A 122 -12.76 -27.72 -24.04
N SER A 123 -12.91 -26.47 -24.50
CA SER A 123 -13.23 -25.34 -23.63
C SER A 123 -14.62 -25.48 -22.99
N LEU A 124 -15.60 -26.00 -23.74
CA LEU A 124 -16.93 -26.32 -23.24
C LEU A 124 -16.91 -27.53 -22.29
N GLU A 125 -16.13 -28.58 -22.59
CA GLU A 125 -15.92 -29.73 -21.71
C GLU A 125 -15.26 -29.31 -20.39
N ASP A 126 -14.29 -28.39 -20.40
CA ASP A 126 -13.65 -27.85 -19.20
C ASP A 126 -14.59 -26.94 -18.39
N PHE A 127 -15.49 -26.21 -19.06
CA PHE A 127 -16.57 -25.46 -18.41
C PHE A 127 -17.58 -26.40 -17.73
N LEU A 128 -18.04 -27.44 -18.42
CA LEU A 128 -18.96 -28.45 -17.89
C LEU A 128 -18.32 -29.29 -16.78
N ARG A 129 -17.00 -29.50 -16.80
CA ARG A 129 -16.26 -30.14 -15.70
C ARG A 129 -16.23 -29.30 -14.42
N ARG A 130 -16.24 -27.96 -14.52
CA ARG A 130 -16.36 -27.08 -13.36
C ARG A 130 -17.76 -27.13 -12.75
N ASP A 131 -18.79 -27.37 -13.58
CA ASP A 131 -20.19 -27.56 -13.18
C ASP A 131 -20.46 -28.93 -12.49
N ASN A 132 -19.57 -29.91 -12.68
CA ASN A 132 -19.66 -31.25 -12.10
C ASN A 132 -19.45 -31.31 -10.56
N ALA A 133 -19.27 -30.16 -9.90
CA ALA A 133 -19.31 -30.04 -8.45
C ALA A 133 -20.65 -30.54 -7.86
N LEU A 134 -21.76 -30.42 -8.61
CA LEU A 134 -23.07 -30.93 -8.21
C LEU A 134 -23.12 -32.47 -8.16
N ALA A 135 -22.38 -33.16 -9.04
CA ALA A 135 -22.28 -34.62 -9.03
C ALA A 135 -21.39 -35.14 -7.87
N ALA A 136 -20.52 -34.30 -7.31
CA ALA A 136 -19.79 -34.60 -6.08
C ALA A 136 -20.68 -34.48 -4.84
N VAL A 137 -21.58 -33.49 -4.81
CA VAL A 137 -22.60 -33.34 -3.75
C VAL A 137 -23.60 -34.50 -3.77
N GLY A 138 -24.03 -34.96 -4.95
CA GLY A 138 -24.89 -36.15 -5.09
C GLY A 138 -24.27 -37.47 -4.62
N ARG A 139 -22.92 -37.56 -4.56
CA ARG A 139 -22.21 -38.71 -4.00
C ARG A 139 -22.02 -38.62 -2.48
N ALA A 140 -22.08 -37.42 -1.91
CA ALA A 140 -21.90 -37.17 -0.48
C ALA A 140 -23.18 -37.39 0.35
N ALA A 141 -24.37 -37.30 -0.25
CA ALA A 141 -25.66 -37.46 0.43
C ALA A 141 -26.66 -38.34 -0.36
N PRO A 142 -26.57 -39.68 -0.27
CA PRO A 142 -27.39 -40.62 -1.05
C PRO A 142 -28.88 -40.59 -0.70
N ALA A 143 -29.26 -40.10 0.48
CA ALA A 143 -30.63 -40.12 0.98
C ALA A 143 -31.56 -39.13 0.25
N LEU A 144 -31.02 -38.13 -0.46
CA LEU A 144 -31.83 -37.15 -1.20
C LEU A 144 -32.21 -37.60 -2.62
N SER A 145 -31.57 -38.63 -3.18
CA SER A 145 -31.69 -38.95 -4.61
C SER A 145 -32.92 -39.80 -4.98
N ALA A 146 -33.46 -40.56 -4.02
CA ALA A 146 -34.53 -41.51 -4.30
C ALA A 146 -35.91 -40.87 -4.56
N GLY A 147 -36.15 -39.64 -4.08
CA GLY A 147 -37.42 -38.94 -4.28
C GLY A 147 -37.46 -38.00 -5.49
N ILE A 148 -36.32 -37.69 -6.09
CA ILE A 148 -36.20 -36.66 -7.15
C ILE A 148 -36.34 -37.28 -8.54
N ALA A 149 -35.92 -38.54 -8.72
CA ALA A 149 -35.96 -39.21 -10.02
C ALA A 149 -37.39 -39.49 -10.51
N ASP A 150 -38.30 -39.92 -9.63
CA ASP A 150 -39.68 -40.30 -10.01
C ASP A 150 -40.61 -39.10 -10.23
N ALA A 151 -40.31 -37.94 -9.63
CA ALA A 151 -41.11 -36.72 -9.78
C ALA A 151 -40.76 -35.90 -11.05
N LEU A 152 -39.64 -36.19 -11.71
CA LEU A 152 -39.11 -35.40 -12.82
C LEU A 152 -39.58 -35.84 -14.21
N GLU A 153 -40.24 -37.00 -14.36
CA GLU A 153 -40.55 -37.52 -15.70
C GLU A 153 -41.84 -36.97 -16.34
N THR A 154 -42.77 -36.35 -15.59
CA THR A 154 -44.09 -35.99 -16.18
C THR A 154 -44.46 -34.50 -16.15
N ARG A 155 -43.59 -33.60 -15.68
CA ARG A 155 -43.92 -32.15 -15.59
C ARG A 155 -42.81 -31.18 -16.05
N ALA A 156 -41.70 -31.69 -16.60
CA ALA A 156 -40.42 -30.98 -16.63
C ALA A 156 -40.01 -30.35 -17.98
N ARG A 157 -40.81 -29.43 -18.54
CA ARG A 157 -40.28 -28.48 -19.56
C ARG A 157 -40.71 -27.02 -19.36
N GLY A 158 -41.92 -26.76 -18.89
CA GLY A 158 -42.34 -25.41 -18.49
C GLY A 158 -41.72 -25.00 -17.15
N ASP A 159 -41.72 -25.91 -16.18
CA ASP A 159 -41.28 -25.59 -14.82
C ASP A 159 -39.76 -25.57 -14.68
N VAL A 160 -38.97 -26.20 -15.57
CA VAL A 160 -37.49 -26.22 -15.46
C VAL A 160 -36.87 -24.87 -15.79
N ALA A 161 -37.44 -24.07 -16.70
CA ALA A 161 -36.97 -22.71 -16.95
C ALA A 161 -37.35 -21.77 -15.78
N ALA A 162 -38.52 -21.99 -15.17
CA ALA A 162 -38.93 -21.31 -13.94
C ALA A 162 -38.10 -21.77 -12.73
N LEU A 163 -37.67 -23.04 -12.67
CA LEU A 163 -36.85 -23.61 -11.60
C LEU A 163 -35.40 -23.18 -11.73
N VAL A 164 -34.84 -23.10 -12.94
CA VAL A 164 -33.49 -22.57 -13.22
C VAL A 164 -33.44 -21.05 -12.99
N GLY A 165 -34.54 -20.34 -13.30
CA GLY A 165 -34.74 -18.95 -12.91
C GLY A 165 -34.98 -18.76 -11.40
N ALA A 166 -35.53 -19.76 -10.71
CA ALA A 166 -35.70 -19.76 -9.25
C ALA A 166 -34.46 -20.28 -8.49
N LEU A 167 -33.52 -20.94 -9.17
CA LEU A 167 -32.24 -21.42 -8.64
C LEU A 167 -31.17 -20.32 -8.57
N ARG A 168 -31.39 -19.18 -9.23
CA ARG A 168 -30.59 -17.96 -9.09
C ARG A 168 -31.47 -16.89 -8.47
N GLY A 169 -31.12 -16.37 -7.29
CA GLY A 169 -31.91 -15.31 -6.70
C GLY A 169 -31.82 -14.00 -7.51
N PRO A 170 -32.55 -12.96 -7.09
CA PRO A 170 -32.74 -11.75 -7.87
C PRO A 170 -31.39 -11.15 -8.33
N PRO A 171 -31.26 -10.73 -9.61
CA PRO A 171 -30.01 -10.18 -10.10
C PRO A 171 -29.71 -8.83 -9.45
N LEU A 172 -28.46 -8.64 -9.02
CA LEU A 172 -27.94 -7.42 -8.45
C LEU A 172 -26.62 -7.04 -9.12
N LEU A 173 -26.59 -5.89 -9.77
CA LEU A 173 -25.37 -5.28 -10.27
C LEU A 173 -24.87 -4.24 -9.26
N VAL A 174 -23.61 -4.36 -8.84
CA VAL A 174 -22.93 -3.37 -7.98
C VAL A 174 -21.82 -2.70 -8.78
N LEU A 175 -21.93 -1.39 -8.95
CA LEU A 175 -20.96 -0.56 -9.65
C LEU A 175 -20.14 0.25 -8.65
N PHE A 176 -18.83 0.38 -8.89
CA PHE A 176 -17.99 1.23 -8.04
C PHE A 176 -17.00 2.12 -8.80
N ALA A 177 -16.73 3.30 -8.23
CA ALA A 177 -15.64 4.17 -8.65
C ALA A 177 -14.86 4.68 -7.43
N SER A 178 -13.53 4.47 -7.44
CA SER A 178 -12.65 4.84 -6.33
C SER A 178 -11.20 5.05 -6.77
N ASP A 179 -10.58 6.16 -6.32
CA ASP A 179 -9.12 6.37 -6.47
C ASP A 179 -8.34 5.81 -5.26
N GLY A 180 -9.02 5.57 -4.12
CA GLY A 180 -8.43 5.18 -2.85
C GLY A 180 -8.83 3.80 -2.33
N GLY A 181 -9.78 3.11 -2.98
CA GLY A 181 -10.24 1.76 -2.64
C GLY A 181 -11.46 1.70 -1.71
N ASN A 182 -11.78 2.76 -0.96
CA ASN A 182 -12.90 2.73 0.00
C ASN A 182 -14.27 2.45 -0.66
N ALA A 183 -14.53 2.99 -1.85
CA ALA A 183 -15.81 2.73 -2.54
C ALA A 183 -15.86 1.31 -3.13
N GLU A 184 -14.70 0.76 -3.49
CA GLU A 184 -14.57 -0.65 -3.89
C GLU A 184 -14.87 -1.56 -2.69
N ASP A 185 -14.37 -1.23 -1.50
CA ASP A 185 -14.66 -1.98 -0.27
C ASP A 185 -16.15 -1.96 0.08
N ALA A 186 -16.80 -0.78 -0.01
CA ALA A 186 -18.23 -0.63 0.16
C ALA A 186 -19.03 -1.49 -0.84
N ALA A 187 -18.67 -1.46 -2.12
CA ALA A 187 -19.30 -2.28 -3.16
C ALA A 187 -19.11 -3.78 -2.93
N ARG A 188 -17.91 -4.21 -2.55
CA ARG A 188 -17.64 -5.61 -2.20
C ARG A 188 -18.46 -6.05 -0.99
N ARG A 189 -18.73 -5.16 -0.03
CA ARG A 189 -19.58 -5.45 1.14
C ARG A 189 -21.04 -5.64 0.75
N VAL A 190 -21.62 -4.73 -0.05
CA VAL A 190 -22.97 -4.91 -0.63
C VAL A 190 -23.04 -6.25 -1.37
N ALA A 191 -22.02 -6.57 -2.16
CA ALA A 191 -22.05 -7.77 -2.98
C ALA A 191 -21.99 -9.07 -2.18
N ARG A 192 -21.17 -9.11 -1.11
CA ARG A 192 -21.14 -10.24 -0.19
C ARG A 192 -22.50 -10.46 0.47
N GLN A 193 -23.12 -9.38 0.94
CA GLN A 193 -24.44 -9.44 1.60
C GLN A 193 -25.57 -9.83 0.65
N GLY A 194 -25.53 -9.39 -0.62
CA GLY A 194 -26.47 -9.83 -1.65
C GLY A 194 -26.36 -11.33 -1.93
N ARG A 195 -25.12 -11.85 -2.09
CA ARG A 195 -24.89 -13.28 -2.29
C ARG A 195 -25.39 -14.14 -1.12
N ARG A 196 -25.23 -13.66 0.13
CA ARG A 196 -25.76 -14.33 1.34
C ARG A 196 -27.29 -14.41 1.38
N ARG A 197 -27.95 -13.40 0.81
CA ARG A 197 -29.41 -13.36 0.65
C ARG A 197 -29.87 -14.10 -0.62
N GLY A 198 -28.98 -14.89 -1.22
CA GLY A 198 -29.28 -15.71 -2.40
C GLY A 198 -29.32 -14.95 -3.73
N MET A 199 -28.99 -13.66 -3.77
CA MET A 199 -29.00 -12.86 -5.01
C MET A 199 -27.88 -13.27 -5.97
N ASP A 200 -28.15 -13.17 -7.27
CA ASP A 200 -27.14 -13.34 -8.32
C ASP A 200 -26.37 -12.01 -8.51
N VAL A 201 -25.22 -11.89 -7.83
CA VAL A 201 -24.49 -10.61 -7.73
C VAL A 201 -23.29 -10.50 -8.64
N ARG A 202 -23.30 -9.46 -9.48
CA ARG A 202 -22.16 -9.00 -10.29
C ARG A 202 -21.58 -7.71 -9.70
N VAL A 203 -20.25 -7.62 -9.60
CA VAL A 203 -19.54 -6.40 -9.16
C VAL A 203 -18.63 -5.96 -10.28
N LEU A 204 -18.77 -4.73 -10.73
CA LEU A 204 -17.96 -4.16 -11.80
C LEU A 204 -17.42 -2.78 -11.38
N PRO A 205 -16.16 -2.45 -11.70
CA PRO A 205 -15.76 -1.06 -11.72
C PRO A 205 -16.55 -0.32 -12.80
N MET A 206 -16.79 0.97 -12.62
CA MET A 206 -17.67 1.74 -13.51
C MET A 206 -17.15 1.86 -14.95
N ASP A 207 -15.85 1.76 -15.18
CA ASP A 207 -15.21 1.78 -16.51
C ASP A 207 -15.39 0.47 -17.29
N GLU A 208 -15.85 -0.59 -16.63
CA GLU A 208 -16.28 -1.85 -17.29
C GLU A 208 -17.79 -1.92 -17.54
N ALA A 209 -18.57 -0.94 -17.06
CA ALA A 209 -20.01 -0.90 -17.23
C ALA A 209 -20.40 -0.10 -18.50
N ASP A 210 -21.37 -0.62 -19.24
CA ASP A 210 -21.94 0.06 -20.40
C ASP A 210 -23.30 0.68 -20.04
N VAL A 211 -23.49 1.96 -20.40
CA VAL A 211 -24.76 2.67 -20.15
C VAL A 211 -25.92 2.03 -20.93
N ASP A 212 -25.64 1.46 -22.10
CA ASP A 212 -26.66 0.81 -22.93
C ASP A 212 -27.12 -0.54 -22.34
N GLU A 213 -26.35 -1.12 -21.40
CA GLU A 213 -26.72 -2.35 -20.69
C GLU A 213 -27.58 -2.08 -19.45
N LEU A 214 -27.54 -0.87 -18.88
CA LEU A 214 -28.28 -0.51 -17.65
C LEU A 214 -29.80 -0.73 -17.72
N PRO A 215 -30.52 -0.48 -18.84
CA PRO A 215 -31.96 -0.74 -18.92
C PRO A 215 -32.34 -2.22 -18.73
N PHE A 216 -31.40 -3.16 -18.93
CA PHE A 216 -31.64 -4.59 -18.76
C PHE A 216 -31.34 -5.08 -17.34
N GLU A 217 -30.78 -4.22 -16.50
CA GLU A 217 -30.44 -4.52 -15.11
C GLU A 217 -31.61 -4.14 -14.20
N LYS A 218 -32.14 -5.12 -13.46
CA LYS A 218 -33.30 -4.90 -12.57
C LYS A 218 -32.95 -4.17 -11.28
N THR A 219 -31.76 -4.43 -10.72
CA THR A 219 -31.31 -3.85 -9.46
C THR A 219 -29.87 -3.40 -9.60
N VAL A 220 -29.61 -2.11 -9.41
CA VAL A 220 -28.27 -1.51 -9.53
C VAL A 220 -27.90 -0.76 -8.25
N VAL A 221 -26.75 -1.08 -7.66
CA VAL A 221 -26.20 -0.33 -6.51
C VAL A 221 -24.92 0.36 -6.93
N VAL A 222 -24.85 1.68 -6.74
CA VAL A 222 -23.69 2.49 -7.09
C VAL A 222 -22.94 2.91 -5.82
N CYS A 223 -21.66 2.59 -5.72
CA CYS A 223 -20.76 3.07 -4.66
C CYS A 223 -19.69 3.98 -5.24
N VAL A 224 -19.64 5.26 -4.88
CA VAL A 224 -18.73 6.23 -5.51
C VAL A 224 -18.05 7.13 -4.49
N SER A 225 -16.72 7.25 -4.58
CA SER A 225 -15.98 8.23 -3.77
C SER A 225 -15.91 9.59 -4.44
N THR A 226 -15.64 10.63 -3.65
CA THR A 226 -15.46 11.99 -4.15
C THR A 226 -13.99 12.28 -4.45
N ALA A 227 -13.67 12.71 -5.67
CA ALA A 227 -12.31 13.06 -6.08
C ALA A 227 -12.13 14.57 -6.24
N GLY A 228 -10.92 15.08 -5.96
CA GLY A 228 -10.51 16.45 -6.29
C GLY A 228 -11.43 17.55 -5.76
N GLN A 229 -12.15 18.24 -6.65
CA GLN A 229 -13.16 19.26 -6.35
C GLN A 229 -14.59 18.75 -6.65
N GLY A 230 -14.96 17.61 -6.07
CA GLY A 230 -16.31 17.05 -6.27
C GLY A 230 -16.48 16.31 -7.60
N GLU A 231 -15.38 15.81 -8.17
CA GLU A 231 -15.35 15.05 -9.41
C GLU A 231 -15.58 13.55 -9.16
N VAL A 232 -15.98 12.83 -10.22
CA VAL A 232 -16.03 11.37 -10.22
C VAL A 232 -14.60 10.81 -10.30
N PRO A 233 -14.26 9.75 -9.54
CA PRO A 233 -12.96 9.08 -9.60
C PRO A 233 -12.62 8.57 -10.99
N THR A 234 -11.33 8.34 -11.24
CA THR A 234 -10.80 8.09 -12.59
C THR A 234 -11.53 6.95 -13.31
N ASN A 235 -11.79 5.85 -12.60
CA ASN A 235 -12.47 4.66 -13.11
C ASN A 235 -14.00 4.78 -13.20
N GLY A 236 -14.59 5.97 -12.99
CA GLY A 236 -16.03 6.22 -13.18
C GLY A 236 -16.36 7.41 -14.08
N ARG A 237 -15.35 8.16 -14.54
CA ARG A 237 -15.55 9.40 -15.32
C ARG A 237 -16.28 9.16 -16.65
N GLU A 238 -15.89 8.13 -17.40
CA GLU A 238 -16.46 7.87 -18.72
C GLU A 238 -17.92 7.38 -18.64
N LEU A 239 -18.22 6.47 -17.70
CA LEU A 239 -19.61 6.05 -17.45
C LEU A 239 -20.50 7.23 -17.05
N PHE A 240 -20.01 8.10 -16.17
CA PHE A 240 -20.78 9.27 -15.75
C PHE A 240 -21.04 10.25 -16.90
N LYS A 241 -20.04 10.50 -17.77
CA LYS A 241 -20.23 11.29 -19.00
C LYS A 241 -21.26 10.66 -19.94
N ALA A 242 -21.17 9.34 -20.15
CA ALA A 242 -22.11 8.61 -20.98
C ALA A 242 -23.54 8.68 -20.41
N LEU A 243 -23.72 8.56 -19.10
CA LEU A 243 -25.02 8.75 -18.42
C LEU A 243 -25.57 10.17 -18.59
N GLN A 244 -24.71 11.20 -18.54
CA GLN A 244 -25.13 12.58 -18.80
C GLN A 244 -25.61 12.80 -20.24
N ALA A 245 -25.00 12.13 -21.21
CA ALA A 245 -25.37 12.21 -22.62
C ALA A 245 -26.54 11.27 -23.00
N ALA A 246 -26.82 10.26 -22.18
CA ALA A 246 -27.81 9.22 -22.50
C ALA A 246 -29.25 9.77 -22.51
N SER A 247 -30.05 9.24 -23.44
CA SER A 247 -31.51 9.39 -23.48
C SER A 247 -32.22 8.08 -23.16
N ALA A 248 -31.54 7.15 -22.49
CA ALA A 248 -32.03 5.80 -22.18
C ALA A 248 -33.18 5.87 -21.17
N ASN A 249 -34.18 4.99 -21.34
CA ASN A 249 -35.28 4.83 -20.40
C ASN A 249 -34.96 3.70 -19.41
N LEU A 250 -34.78 4.05 -18.14
CA LEU A 250 -34.45 3.12 -17.05
C LEU A 250 -35.67 2.75 -16.20
N ALA A 251 -36.89 2.88 -16.73
CA ALA A 251 -38.14 2.61 -15.98
C ALA A 251 -38.24 1.21 -15.35
N GLU A 252 -37.52 0.21 -15.88
CA GLU A 252 -37.50 -1.16 -15.34
C GLU A 252 -36.33 -1.41 -14.38
N THR A 253 -35.48 -0.41 -14.13
CA THR A 253 -34.31 -0.49 -13.26
C THR A 253 -34.59 0.16 -11.91
N ALA A 254 -34.38 -0.59 -10.83
CA ALA A 254 -34.35 -0.05 -9.48
C ALA A 254 -32.91 0.24 -9.05
N PHE A 255 -32.66 1.36 -8.36
CA PHE A 255 -31.30 1.75 -7.98
C PHE A 255 -31.15 2.29 -6.55
N ALA A 256 -29.93 2.17 -6.01
CA ALA A 256 -29.50 2.83 -4.78
C ALA A 256 -28.07 3.38 -4.95
N VAL A 257 -27.77 4.50 -4.30
CA VAL A 257 -26.45 5.15 -4.39
C VAL A 257 -25.87 5.38 -3.01
N PHE A 258 -24.60 5.01 -2.83
CA PHE A 258 -23.80 5.32 -1.66
C PHE A 258 -22.58 6.16 -2.05
N GLY A 259 -22.43 7.30 -1.39
CA GLY A 259 -21.32 8.21 -1.56
C GLY A 259 -20.30 8.10 -0.45
N LEU A 260 -19.02 8.23 -0.80
CA LEU A 260 -17.94 8.46 0.14
C LEU A 260 -17.38 9.87 -0.08
N GLY A 261 -17.36 10.68 0.98
CA GLY A 261 -16.86 12.04 0.94
C GLY A 261 -16.31 12.45 2.29
N ASP A 262 -15.63 13.59 2.31
CA ASP A 262 -15.11 14.22 3.51
C ASP A 262 -15.74 15.62 3.59
N SER A 263 -16.60 15.84 4.60
CA SER A 263 -17.33 17.09 4.76
C SER A 263 -16.43 18.29 5.06
N HIS A 264 -15.20 18.04 5.50
CA HIS A 264 -14.20 19.05 5.85
C HIS A 264 -13.03 19.07 4.85
N TYR A 265 -13.16 18.38 3.71
CA TYR A 265 -12.09 18.33 2.72
C TYR A 265 -11.75 19.71 2.14
N TRP A 266 -12.77 20.56 2.00
CA TRP A 266 -12.60 21.94 1.55
C TRP A 266 -12.78 22.92 2.72
N PRO A 267 -11.86 23.88 2.89
CA PRO A 267 -11.85 24.76 4.05
C PRO A 267 -12.88 25.91 3.96
N ARG A 268 -13.46 26.16 2.78
CA ARG A 268 -14.37 27.28 2.55
C ARG A 268 -15.84 26.82 2.68
N PRO A 269 -16.70 27.56 3.39
CA PRO A 269 -18.13 27.21 3.52
C PRO A 269 -18.85 27.02 2.18
N GLU A 270 -18.48 27.80 1.16
CA GLU A 270 -19.03 27.71 -0.19
C GLU A 270 -18.68 26.40 -0.93
N ASP A 271 -17.58 25.74 -0.54
CA ASP A 271 -17.10 24.51 -1.16
C ASP A 271 -17.76 23.24 -0.57
N ALA A 272 -18.61 23.38 0.46
CA ALA A 272 -19.39 22.28 1.03
C ALA A 272 -20.28 21.57 -0.01
N ILE A 273 -20.54 22.23 -1.15
CA ILE A 273 -21.25 21.66 -2.30
C ILE A 273 -20.54 20.44 -2.91
N PHE A 274 -19.23 20.29 -2.71
CA PHE A 274 -18.45 19.20 -3.28
C PHE A 274 -18.55 17.91 -2.44
N TYR A 275 -18.97 18.00 -1.17
CA TYR A 275 -19.14 16.84 -0.29
C TYR A 275 -20.16 15.85 -0.86
N ASN A 276 -19.70 14.61 -1.11
CA ASN A 276 -20.48 13.53 -1.73
C ASN A 276 -21.16 13.93 -3.05
N LYS A 277 -20.62 14.93 -3.74
CA LYS A 277 -21.21 15.46 -4.98
C LYS A 277 -21.39 14.38 -6.05
N PRO A 278 -20.42 13.49 -6.33
CA PRO A 278 -20.62 12.40 -7.28
C PRO A 278 -21.83 11.51 -6.97
N ALA A 279 -22.02 11.11 -5.71
CA ALA A 279 -23.15 10.27 -5.33
C ALA A 279 -24.49 10.97 -5.55
N ARG A 280 -24.58 12.26 -5.19
CA ARG A 280 -25.77 13.09 -5.45
C ARG A 280 -26.03 13.27 -6.95
N ASP A 281 -24.96 13.42 -7.73
CA ASP A 281 -25.04 13.60 -9.17
C ASP A 281 -25.51 12.31 -9.88
N PHE A 282 -24.99 11.13 -9.49
CA PHE A 282 -25.47 9.83 -9.96
C PHE A 282 -26.93 9.58 -9.56
N ASP A 283 -27.27 9.85 -8.31
CA ASP A 283 -28.62 9.66 -7.77
C ASP A 283 -29.67 10.51 -8.49
N ARG A 284 -29.35 11.78 -8.76
CA ARG A 284 -30.20 12.67 -9.56
C ARG A 284 -30.33 12.18 -10.99
N ARG A 285 -29.22 11.81 -11.63
CA ARG A 285 -29.22 11.45 -13.05
C ARG A 285 -29.95 10.14 -13.33
N LEU A 286 -29.79 9.12 -12.50
CA LEU A 286 -30.52 7.85 -12.63
C LEU A 286 -32.03 8.05 -12.48
N ALA A 287 -32.45 8.91 -11.55
CA ALA A 287 -33.87 9.28 -11.38
C ALA A 287 -34.43 10.05 -12.59
N GLU A 288 -33.67 11.00 -13.16
CA GLU A 288 -34.07 11.72 -14.40
C GLU A 288 -34.28 10.79 -15.60
N LEU A 289 -33.52 9.69 -15.67
CA LEU A 289 -33.64 8.67 -16.71
C LEU A 289 -34.78 7.67 -16.46
N GLY A 290 -35.55 7.84 -15.39
CA GLY A 290 -36.74 7.05 -15.09
C GLY A 290 -36.53 5.87 -14.14
N ALA A 291 -35.32 5.66 -13.61
CA ALA A 291 -35.04 4.57 -12.67
C ALA A 291 -35.74 4.77 -11.32
N ALA A 292 -36.21 3.68 -10.72
CA ALA A 292 -36.90 3.71 -9.43
C ALA A 292 -35.91 3.68 -8.27
N ARG A 293 -35.96 4.69 -7.38
CA ARG A 293 -35.08 4.74 -6.21
C ARG A 293 -35.52 3.72 -5.14
N ILE A 294 -34.60 2.85 -4.70
CA ILE A 294 -34.83 1.83 -3.67
C ILE A 294 -34.76 2.45 -2.27
N VAL A 295 -33.73 3.26 -2.03
CA VAL A 295 -33.49 4.00 -0.77
C VAL A 295 -32.88 5.37 -1.07
N ASP A 296 -33.05 6.31 -0.16
CA ASP A 296 -32.37 7.61 -0.23
C ASP A 296 -30.84 7.44 -0.24
N VAL A 297 -30.17 8.32 -0.99
CA VAL A 297 -28.71 8.33 -1.14
C VAL A 297 -28.02 8.27 0.23
N GLY A 298 -27.16 7.28 0.41
CA GLY A 298 -26.32 7.17 1.60
C GLY A 298 -25.09 8.05 1.46
N LEU A 299 -24.74 8.79 2.52
CA LEU A 299 -23.61 9.72 2.52
C LEU A 299 -22.65 9.31 3.64
N GLY A 300 -21.53 8.69 3.27
CA GLY A 300 -20.42 8.45 4.19
C GLY A 300 -19.59 9.71 4.40
N ASP A 301 -19.20 9.98 5.64
CA ASP A 301 -18.31 11.09 6.01
C ASP A 301 -17.03 10.57 6.68
N ASP A 302 -15.86 10.84 6.09
CA ASP A 302 -14.56 10.48 6.69
C ASP A 302 -14.27 11.21 8.02
N GLN A 303 -15.05 12.24 8.36
CA GLN A 303 -14.93 12.99 9.62
C GLN A 303 -15.65 12.35 10.80
N ASP A 304 -16.50 11.35 10.53
CA ASP A 304 -17.19 10.59 11.57
C ASP A 304 -16.21 9.76 12.42
N ALA A 305 -16.62 9.36 13.63
CA ALA A 305 -15.73 8.62 14.55
C ALA A 305 -15.25 7.30 13.93
N ASP A 306 -16.14 6.63 13.20
CA ASP A 306 -15.92 5.39 12.46
C ASP A 306 -15.71 5.65 10.95
N GLY A 307 -15.54 6.91 10.54
CA GLY A 307 -15.43 7.34 9.15
C GLY A 307 -16.68 7.03 8.32
N TRP A 308 -16.48 6.75 7.03
CA TRP A 308 -17.58 6.45 6.09
C TRP A 308 -18.43 5.22 6.49
N GLU A 309 -17.92 4.35 7.35
CA GLU A 309 -18.59 3.12 7.77
C GLU A 309 -19.87 3.40 8.58
N ALA A 310 -19.94 4.50 9.34
CA ALA A 310 -21.13 4.90 10.07
C ALA A 310 -22.31 5.18 9.13
N GLY A 311 -22.08 6.01 8.11
CA GLY A 311 -23.08 6.30 7.07
C GLY A 311 -23.40 5.07 6.21
N PHE A 312 -22.43 4.17 6.00
CA PHE A 312 -22.65 2.94 5.26
C PHE A 312 -23.52 1.94 6.01
N ALA A 313 -23.35 1.78 7.33
CA ALA A 313 -24.14 0.85 8.13
C ALA A 313 -25.64 1.18 8.08
N ASP A 314 -25.99 2.46 8.22
CA ASP A 314 -27.38 2.93 8.07
C ASP A 314 -27.92 2.71 6.64
N PHE A 315 -27.12 3.06 5.62
CA PHE A 315 -27.48 2.82 4.22
C PHE A 315 -27.71 1.32 3.93
N GLU A 316 -26.81 0.46 4.41
CA GLU A 316 -26.86 -0.98 4.21
C GLU A 316 -28.12 -1.57 4.86
N GLN A 317 -28.44 -1.16 6.09
CA GLN A 317 -29.66 -1.59 6.78
C GLN A 317 -30.92 -1.21 5.99
N ARG A 318 -31.01 0.04 5.52
CA ARG A 318 -32.14 0.52 4.71
C ARG A 318 -32.24 -0.21 3.37
N LEU A 319 -31.11 -0.42 2.69
CA LEU A 319 -31.05 -1.10 1.39
C LEU A 319 -31.64 -2.51 1.48
N TRP A 320 -31.19 -3.31 2.46
CA TRP A 320 -31.66 -4.69 2.60
C TRP A 320 -33.11 -4.77 3.10
N ALA A 321 -33.53 -3.86 3.97
CA ALA A 321 -34.94 -3.76 4.39
C ALA A 321 -35.87 -3.47 3.21
N ALA A 322 -35.46 -2.58 2.30
CA ALA A 322 -36.25 -2.22 1.11
C ALA A 322 -36.32 -3.34 0.06
N LEU A 323 -35.28 -4.16 -0.07
CA LEU A 323 -35.25 -5.28 -1.01
C LEU A 323 -36.08 -6.49 -0.53
N ASN A 324 -36.39 -6.59 0.77
CA ASN A 324 -37.27 -7.61 1.35
C ASN A 324 -36.85 -9.06 1.00
N ILE A 325 -35.56 -9.37 1.14
CA ILE A 325 -34.98 -10.70 0.89
C ILE A 325 -34.35 -11.21 2.19
N ASP A 326 -34.95 -12.24 2.79
CA ASP A 326 -34.44 -12.92 3.99
C ASP A 326 -33.16 -13.70 3.71
N VAL A 327 -32.31 -13.86 4.73
CA VAL A 327 -31.10 -14.69 4.64
C VAL A 327 -31.50 -16.16 4.49
N VAL A 328 -30.98 -16.83 3.47
CA VAL A 328 -31.27 -18.25 3.20
C VAL A 328 -30.37 -19.12 4.08
N GLY A 329 -30.95 -19.78 5.08
CA GLY A 329 -30.24 -20.65 6.04
C GLY A 329 -30.27 -20.07 7.44
N GLY A 330 -30.58 -20.92 8.43
CA GLY A 330 -30.89 -20.53 9.81
C GLY A 330 -29.89 -19.54 10.42
N ALA A 331 -30.41 -18.39 10.84
CA ALA A 331 -29.69 -17.46 11.68
C ALA A 331 -29.39 -18.12 13.04
N GLY A 332 -28.09 -18.26 13.33
CA GLY A 332 -27.58 -18.74 14.61
C GLY A 332 -26.07 -18.57 14.72
N ASP A 333 -25.31 -19.01 13.71
CA ASP A 333 -23.84 -19.13 13.83
C ASP A 333 -23.03 -18.57 12.62
N ASP A 334 -23.69 -18.04 11.58
CA ASP A 334 -23.04 -17.64 10.31
C ASP A 334 -23.15 -16.12 9.99
N GLU A 335 -23.14 -15.26 11.02
CA GLU A 335 -22.60 -13.91 10.80
C GLU A 335 -21.11 -14.07 10.49
N GLU A 336 -20.63 -13.54 9.35
CA GLU A 336 -19.17 -13.38 9.22
C GLU A 336 -18.72 -12.56 10.42
N PRO A 337 -17.81 -13.12 11.24
CA PRO A 337 -17.46 -12.49 12.49
C PRO A 337 -17.04 -11.06 12.17
N PRO A 338 -17.48 -10.08 12.97
CA PRO A 338 -17.15 -8.68 12.75
C PRO A 338 -15.66 -8.54 12.44
N ARG A 339 -15.31 -7.65 11.50
CA ARG A 339 -13.92 -7.43 11.08
C ARG A 339 -13.09 -7.27 12.34
N ARG A 340 -12.24 -8.26 12.60
CA ARG A 340 -11.45 -8.31 13.83
C ARG A 340 -10.63 -7.04 13.91
N SER A 341 -10.77 -6.36 15.04
CA SER A 341 -9.94 -5.21 15.37
C SER A 341 -8.45 -5.60 15.30
N ASP A 342 -7.58 -4.60 15.12
CA ASP A 342 -6.13 -4.86 15.16
C ASP A 342 -5.70 -5.48 16.51
N GLU A 343 -6.43 -5.21 17.59
CA GLU A 343 -6.20 -5.81 18.91
C GLU A 343 -6.59 -7.28 18.95
N GLU A 344 -7.80 -7.64 18.51
CA GLU A 344 -8.23 -9.04 18.43
C GLU A 344 -7.29 -9.84 17.55
N ASN A 345 -6.91 -9.30 16.38
CA ASN A 345 -5.97 -9.92 15.45
C ASN A 345 -4.64 -10.29 16.09
N LYS A 346 -4.14 -9.49 17.05
CA LYS A 346 -2.91 -9.81 17.80
C LYS A 346 -3.17 -10.93 18.81
N VAL A 347 -4.23 -10.83 19.59
CA VAL A 347 -4.55 -11.80 20.64
C VAL A 347 -4.76 -13.21 20.08
N ILE A 348 -5.53 -13.34 18.99
CA ILE A 348 -5.83 -14.65 18.40
C ILE A 348 -4.67 -15.24 17.59
N SER A 349 -3.64 -14.44 17.29
CA SER A 349 -2.52 -14.88 16.44
C SER A 349 -1.58 -15.86 17.14
N ASN A 350 -1.83 -16.21 18.40
CA ASN A 350 -0.93 -17.02 19.22
C ASN A 350 0.50 -16.45 19.21
N TYR A 351 0.62 -15.23 19.74
CA TYR A 351 1.88 -14.48 19.78
C TYR A 351 2.50 -14.30 18.40
N LEU A 352 1.71 -13.75 17.48
CA LEU A 352 2.09 -13.32 16.13
C LEU A 352 2.39 -14.45 15.13
N ARG A 353 2.13 -15.72 15.48
CA ARG A 353 2.27 -16.83 14.52
C ARG A 353 1.26 -16.74 13.38
N GLY A 354 -0.01 -16.55 13.74
CA GLY A 354 -1.14 -16.52 12.81
C GLY A 354 -1.10 -17.70 11.85
N THR A 355 -1.32 -17.43 10.56
CA THR A 355 -1.18 -18.41 9.47
C THR A 355 0.05 -18.14 8.60
N ILE A 356 0.99 -17.30 9.07
CA ILE A 356 2.14 -16.83 8.29
C ILE A 356 2.91 -17.98 7.64
N ALA A 357 3.19 -19.06 8.39
CA ALA A 357 3.96 -20.18 7.85
C ALA A 357 3.24 -20.86 6.67
N GLN A 358 1.91 -21.01 6.76
CA GLN A 358 1.07 -21.57 5.70
C GLN A 358 1.02 -20.61 4.51
N SER A 359 0.76 -19.33 4.78
CA SER A 359 0.71 -18.28 3.77
C SER A 359 2.03 -18.18 3.02
N VAL A 360 3.18 -18.18 3.69
CA VAL A 360 4.51 -18.11 3.05
C VAL A 360 4.82 -19.38 2.25
N ALA A 361 4.33 -20.55 2.68
CA ALA A 361 4.47 -21.82 1.95
C ALA A 361 3.60 -21.89 0.68
N ASP A 362 2.47 -21.18 0.65
CA ASP A 362 1.58 -21.16 -0.51
C ASP A 362 2.21 -20.41 -1.70
N THR A 363 2.50 -21.15 -2.77
CA THR A 363 3.10 -20.63 -4.01
C THR A 363 2.07 -20.31 -5.09
N SER A 364 0.77 -20.49 -4.82
CA SER A 364 -0.30 -20.22 -5.79
C SER A 364 -0.52 -18.72 -6.06
N CYS A 365 -0.06 -17.85 -5.15
CA CYS A 365 -0.20 -16.40 -5.24
C CYS A 365 1.05 -15.65 -4.74
N GLY A 366 1.26 -14.43 -5.24
CA GLY A 366 2.37 -13.57 -4.83
C GLY A 366 2.16 -12.80 -3.52
N TYR A 367 0.93 -12.80 -2.98
CA TYR A 367 0.52 -12.04 -1.79
C TYR A 367 0.33 -12.93 -0.56
N VAL A 368 0.09 -12.30 0.59
CA VAL A 368 -0.49 -12.91 1.78
C VAL A 368 -1.79 -12.16 2.10
N ASP A 369 -2.72 -12.80 2.79
CA ASP A 369 -3.99 -12.16 3.16
C ASP A 369 -3.76 -10.96 4.11
N GLU A 370 -4.82 -10.19 4.36
CA GLU A 370 -4.72 -8.96 5.16
C GLU A 370 -4.24 -9.22 6.60
N TRP A 371 -4.68 -10.32 7.21
CA TRP A 371 -4.37 -10.64 8.60
C TRP A 371 -2.89 -11.00 8.74
N ASP A 372 -2.39 -11.94 7.93
CA ASP A 372 -0.96 -12.26 7.91
C ASP A 372 -0.12 -11.06 7.47
N GLY A 373 -0.61 -10.25 6.52
CA GLY A 373 0.02 -8.99 6.13
C GLY A 373 0.19 -7.99 7.28
N LYS A 374 -0.71 -8.00 8.28
CA LYS A 374 -0.57 -7.21 9.50
C LYS A 374 0.42 -7.84 10.49
N LEU A 375 0.39 -9.15 10.68
CA LEU A 375 1.28 -9.87 11.60
C LEU A 375 2.74 -9.90 11.11
N LEU A 376 2.96 -10.00 9.80
CA LEU A 376 4.26 -9.89 9.15
C LEU A 376 5.01 -8.61 9.51
N LYS A 377 4.29 -7.52 9.82
CA LYS A 377 4.90 -6.27 10.28
C LYS A 377 5.67 -6.46 11.59
N PHE A 378 5.26 -7.36 12.48
CA PHE A 378 6.01 -7.61 13.71
C PHE A 378 7.31 -8.39 13.47
N HIS A 379 7.36 -9.13 12.35
CA HIS A 379 8.54 -9.83 11.83
C HIS A 379 9.38 -8.95 10.89
N GLY A 380 9.18 -7.64 10.93
CA GLY A 380 9.99 -6.67 10.20
C GLY A 380 9.73 -6.60 8.71
N THR A 381 8.65 -7.18 8.20
CA THR A 381 8.33 -7.19 6.76
C THR A 381 6.99 -6.54 6.42
N TYR A 382 6.91 -5.89 5.26
CA TYR A 382 5.68 -5.35 4.69
C TYR A 382 5.46 -5.95 3.32
N MET A 383 4.27 -6.49 3.08
CA MET A 383 3.78 -6.70 1.73
C MET A 383 3.60 -5.36 1.03
N GLN A 384 4.09 -5.27 -0.19
CA GLN A 384 4.04 -4.12 -1.09
C GLN A 384 3.68 -4.61 -2.49
N ASP A 385 3.39 -3.69 -3.38
CA ASP A 385 3.33 -3.93 -4.81
C ASP A 385 3.95 -2.77 -5.56
N ASP A 386 4.43 -3.03 -6.78
CA ASP A 386 4.90 -1.99 -7.67
C ASP A 386 3.70 -1.23 -8.27
N ARG A 387 3.49 -0.01 -7.79
CA ARG A 387 2.39 0.86 -8.21
C ARG A 387 2.56 1.43 -9.61
N ASP A 388 3.78 1.44 -10.16
CA ASP A 388 4.01 1.89 -11.54
C ASP A 388 3.53 0.81 -12.52
N LEU A 389 3.74 -0.47 -12.19
CA LEU A 389 3.30 -1.61 -13.01
C LEU A 389 1.83 -1.99 -12.81
N ARG A 390 1.23 -1.58 -11.68
CA ARG A 390 -0.13 -1.98 -11.28
C ARG A 390 -1.18 -1.76 -12.39
N PRO A 391 -1.30 -0.59 -13.05
CA PRO A 391 -2.32 -0.40 -14.08
C PRO A 391 -2.18 -1.37 -15.26
N GLU A 392 -0.96 -1.58 -15.75
CA GLU A 392 -0.66 -2.48 -16.87
C GLU A 392 -0.97 -3.95 -16.54
N ARG A 393 -0.64 -4.39 -15.33
CA ARG A 393 -0.91 -5.78 -14.90
C ARG A 393 -2.39 -6.05 -14.70
N LEU A 394 -3.11 -5.11 -14.08
CA LEU A 394 -4.57 -5.22 -13.92
C LEU A 394 -5.28 -5.26 -15.28
N ALA A 395 -4.86 -4.43 -16.24
CA ALA A 395 -5.40 -4.45 -17.61
C ALA A 395 -5.18 -5.80 -18.34
N ARG A 396 -4.18 -6.59 -17.93
CA ARG A 396 -3.92 -7.95 -18.44
C ARG A 396 -4.63 -9.06 -17.65
N GLY A 397 -5.37 -8.72 -16.59
CA GLY A 397 -5.94 -9.70 -15.66
C GLY A 397 -4.90 -10.43 -14.81
N GLU A 398 -3.69 -9.87 -14.70
CA GLU A 398 -2.62 -10.41 -13.86
C GLU A 398 -2.75 -9.91 -12.41
N GLU A 399 -2.16 -10.66 -11.47
CA GLU A 399 -1.98 -10.15 -10.11
C GLU A 399 -1.06 -8.92 -10.09
N LYS A 400 -1.23 -8.08 -9.06
CA LYS A 400 -0.30 -6.97 -8.81
C LYS A 400 1.12 -7.50 -8.68
N ALA A 401 2.12 -6.68 -9.01
CA ALA A 401 3.52 -7.03 -8.82
C ALA A 401 3.91 -7.02 -7.33
N TYR A 402 3.41 -8.01 -6.60
CA TYR A 402 3.63 -8.15 -5.17
C TYR A 402 5.10 -8.44 -4.87
N SER A 403 5.59 -7.75 -3.85
CA SER A 403 6.91 -7.97 -3.26
C SER A 403 6.85 -7.59 -1.80
N PHE A 404 7.94 -7.80 -1.08
CA PHE A 404 8.05 -7.52 0.34
C PHE A 404 9.24 -6.61 0.60
N MET A 405 9.03 -5.65 1.49
CA MET A 405 10.12 -4.88 2.08
C MET A 405 10.47 -5.46 3.43
N ILE A 406 11.75 -5.75 3.63
CA ILE A 406 12.31 -6.20 4.90
C ILE A 406 13.09 -5.05 5.53
N ARG A 407 12.84 -4.79 6.81
CA ARG A 407 13.57 -3.81 7.62
C ARG A 407 14.35 -4.52 8.72
N VAL A 408 15.61 -4.12 8.89
CA VAL A 408 16.50 -4.67 9.91
C VAL A 408 16.34 -3.92 11.24
N ARG A 409 16.55 -4.60 12.37
CA ARG A 409 16.76 -4.00 13.68
C ARG A 409 18.27 -3.79 13.86
N LEU A 410 18.68 -2.54 14.02
CA LEU A 410 20.09 -2.12 14.05
C LEU A 410 20.26 -0.98 15.08
N PRO A 411 20.28 -1.29 16.38
CA PRO A 411 20.31 -0.27 17.43
C PRO A 411 21.53 0.64 17.28
N GLY A 412 21.31 1.96 17.37
CA GLY A 412 22.36 2.97 17.16
C GLY A 412 22.90 3.08 15.73
N GLY A 413 22.38 2.31 14.77
CA GLY A 413 22.79 2.40 13.37
C GLY A 413 24.15 1.82 13.03
N VAL A 414 24.72 1.00 13.92
CA VAL A 414 26.09 0.49 13.77
C VAL A 414 26.10 -0.85 13.03
N ALA A 415 26.86 -0.93 11.94
CA ALA A 415 27.08 -2.16 11.20
C ALA A 415 28.58 -2.39 10.96
N THR A 416 29.00 -3.65 11.01
CA THR A 416 30.36 -4.04 10.58
C THR A 416 30.46 -4.07 9.06
N PRO A 417 31.67 -3.98 8.48
CA PRO A 417 31.84 -4.14 7.04
C PRO A 417 31.36 -5.51 6.51
N ALA A 418 31.49 -6.57 7.31
CA ALA A 418 30.97 -7.90 6.97
C ALA A 418 29.42 -7.92 6.92
N GLN A 419 28.77 -7.26 7.87
CA GLN A 419 27.31 -7.08 7.86
C GLN A 419 26.85 -6.27 6.65
N TRP A 420 27.56 -5.20 6.29
CA TRP A 420 27.28 -4.43 5.09
C TRP A 420 27.34 -5.31 3.84
N LEU A 421 28.41 -6.09 3.66
CA LEU A 421 28.56 -7.00 2.52
C LEU A 421 27.49 -8.10 2.49
N ALA A 422 27.01 -8.55 3.65
CA ALA A 422 25.89 -9.49 3.71
C ALA A 422 24.58 -8.85 3.22
N MET A 423 24.28 -7.61 3.65
CA MET A 423 23.11 -6.88 3.17
C MET A 423 23.19 -6.55 1.68
N ASP A 424 24.36 -6.16 1.21
CA ASP A 424 24.65 -5.88 -0.20
C ASP A 424 24.37 -7.11 -1.08
N ARG A 425 24.87 -8.29 -0.67
CA ARG A 425 24.62 -9.56 -1.35
C ARG A 425 23.14 -9.94 -1.35
N LEU A 426 22.46 -9.84 -0.20
CA LEU A 426 21.04 -10.18 -0.09
C LEU A 426 20.14 -9.25 -0.92
N ALA A 427 20.52 -7.98 -1.06
CA ALA A 427 19.83 -7.05 -1.94
C ALA A 427 19.90 -7.50 -3.41
N ASP A 428 21.01 -8.11 -3.84
CA ASP A 428 21.18 -8.62 -5.19
C ASP A 428 20.56 -10.00 -5.43
N GLU A 429 20.69 -10.91 -4.45
CA GLU A 429 20.20 -12.28 -4.56
C GLU A 429 18.67 -12.35 -4.47
N HIS A 430 18.06 -11.50 -3.65
CA HIS A 430 16.65 -11.64 -3.27
C HIS A 430 15.83 -10.37 -3.39
N GLY A 431 16.45 -9.19 -3.37
CA GLY A 431 15.78 -7.89 -3.45
C GLY A 431 15.77 -7.30 -4.86
N ASN A 432 15.74 -5.98 -4.92
CA ASN A 432 15.73 -5.21 -6.17
C ASN A 432 17.10 -4.57 -6.50
N HIS A 433 18.21 -5.19 -6.07
CA HIS A 433 19.58 -4.69 -6.28
C HIS A 433 19.89 -3.35 -5.59
N THR A 434 19.06 -2.90 -4.64
CA THR A 434 19.28 -1.66 -3.89
C THR A 434 19.11 -1.86 -2.40
N MET A 435 19.79 -1.02 -1.62
CA MET A 435 19.54 -0.86 -0.19
C MET A 435 19.06 0.56 0.09
N LYS A 436 18.29 0.72 1.17
CA LYS A 436 17.84 2.04 1.64
C LYS A 436 18.26 2.24 3.09
N ILE A 437 19.10 3.24 3.33
CA ILE A 437 19.36 3.78 4.67
C ILE A 437 18.16 4.62 5.07
N THR A 438 17.63 4.37 6.25
CA THR A 438 16.38 4.97 6.71
C THR A 438 16.61 6.10 7.70
N THR A 439 15.55 6.88 7.91
CA THR A 439 15.49 7.97 8.88
C THR A 439 15.55 7.50 10.35
N ARG A 440 15.73 6.19 10.57
CA ARG A 440 15.90 5.55 11.89
C ARG A 440 17.12 4.63 11.92
N GLN A 441 18.18 4.97 11.18
CA GLN A 441 19.47 4.30 11.23
C GLN A 441 19.41 2.79 10.98
N THR A 442 18.70 2.38 9.94
CA THR A 442 18.65 0.95 9.58
C THR A 442 18.50 0.78 8.07
N PHE A 443 18.71 -0.45 7.60
CA PHE A 443 18.51 -0.90 6.24
C PHE A 443 17.03 -1.23 5.96
N GLN A 444 16.61 -0.94 4.73
CA GLN A 444 15.47 -1.62 4.09
C GLN A 444 15.94 -2.28 2.80
N LEU A 445 15.50 -3.53 2.61
CA LEU A 445 15.58 -4.27 1.35
C LEU A 445 14.19 -4.26 0.73
N HIS A 446 14.06 -3.79 -0.51
CA HIS A 446 12.79 -3.81 -1.25
C HIS A 446 12.82 -4.88 -2.34
N GLY A 447 11.64 -5.25 -2.85
CA GLY A 447 11.51 -6.17 -3.98
C GLY A 447 11.69 -7.64 -3.63
N VAL A 448 11.70 -8.01 -2.34
CA VAL A 448 11.87 -9.41 -1.94
C VAL A 448 10.61 -10.19 -2.28
N LEU A 449 10.72 -11.20 -3.14
CA LEU A 449 9.57 -12.03 -3.50
C LEU A 449 9.16 -12.95 -2.35
N LYS A 450 7.86 -13.28 -2.25
CA LYS A 450 7.29 -14.16 -1.20
C LYS A 450 8.13 -15.42 -0.96
N ARG A 451 8.48 -16.14 -2.03
CA ARG A 451 9.30 -17.35 -2.01
C ARG A 451 10.73 -17.17 -1.45
N ASN A 452 11.26 -15.94 -1.48
CA ASN A 452 12.61 -15.61 -1.02
C ASN A 452 12.61 -15.04 0.41
N LEU A 453 11.44 -14.77 1.02
CA LEU A 453 11.36 -14.15 2.34
C LEU A 453 12.16 -14.92 3.39
N ARG A 454 11.95 -16.22 3.49
CA ARG A 454 12.57 -17.07 4.52
C ARG A 454 14.08 -17.13 4.38
N GLU A 455 14.60 -17.31 3.17
CA GLU A 455 16.04 -17.34 2.93
C GLU A 455 16.67 -15.96 3.19
N THR A 456 15.98 -14.88 2.83
CA THR A 456 16.46 -13.52 3.14
C THR A 456 16.54 -13.27 4.64
N MET A 457 15.52 -13.65 5.42
CA MET A 457 15.53 -13.53 6.88
C MET A 457 16.66 -14.36 7.52
N ARG A 458 16.89 -15.59 7.03
CA ARG A 458 18.01 -16.43 7.47
C ARG A 458 19.36 -15.81 7.10
N GLY A 459 19.50 -15.24 5.92
CA GLY A 459 20.69 -14.54 5.48
C GLY A 459 21.04 -13.37 6.40
N ILE A 460 20.04 -12.57 6.78
CA ILE A 460 20.19 -11.47 7.76
C ILE A 460 20.63 -12.04 9.11
N ASN A 461 20.00 -13.13 9.57
CA ASN A 461 20.35 -13.79 10.84
C ASN A 461 21.76 -14.36 10.88
N ARG A 462 22.22 -15.01 9.80
CA ARG A 462 23.60 -15.49 9.67
C ARG A 462 24.63 -14.36 9.72
N ALA A 463 24.23 -13.13 9.38
CA ALA A 463 25.05 -11.94 9.52
C ALA A 463 24.98 -11.30 10.92
N LEU A 464 24.41 -11.99 11.92
CA LEU A 464 24.22 -11.50 13.28
C LEU A 464 23.36 -10.23 13.35
N MET A 465 22.35 -10.14 12.48
CA MET A 465 21.30 -9.12 12.49
C MET A 465 19.93 -9.79 12.52
N ASP A 466 18.88 -9.07 12.89
CA ASP A 466 17.51 -9.59 12.85
C ASP A 466 16.51 -8.53 12.40
N THR A 467 15.28 -8.95 12.17
CA THR A 467 14.17 -8.07 11.72
C THR A 467 13.03 -8.05 12.75
N ILE A 468 13.22 -8.73 13.89
CA ILE A 468 12.24 -8.82 14.98
C ILE A 468 11.91 -7.41 15.44
N ALA A 469 10.62 -7.10 15.55
CA ALA A 469 10.14 -5.80 16.03
C ALA A 469 10.65 -4.58 15.24
N ALA A 470 11.22 -4.75 14.04
CA ALA A 470 11.62 -3.62 13.21
C ALA A 470 10.39 -2.79 12.75
N CYS A 471 9.21 -3.43 12.73
CA CYS A 471 7.90 -2.87 12.35
C CYS A 471 6.81 -3.24 13.40
N GLY A 472 5.50 -3.34 13.09
CA GLY A 472 4.46 -3.82 14.05
C GLY A 472 3.98 -2.83 15.14
N ASP A 473 3.26 -3.27 16.17
CA ASP A 473 2.88 -2.43 17.34
C ASP A 473 3.73 -2.78 18.56
N VAL A 474 5.00 -2.44 18.44
CA VAL A 474 6.09 -2.83 19.34
C VAL A 474 7.18 -1.74 19.31
N ASN A 475 8.14 -1.77 20.23
CA ASN A 475 9.31 -0.90 20.16
C ASN A 475 10.04 -1.02 18.80
N ARG A 476 10.35 0.12 18.19
CA ARG A 476 11.11 0.21 16.93
C ARG A 476 12.61 0.23 17.20
N ASN A 477 13.38 0.25 16.11
CA ASN A 477 14.82 0.50 16.17
C ASN A 477 15.14 1.70 17.07
N VAL A 478 15.97 1.49 18.09
CA VAL A 478 16.42 2.54 19.02
C VAL A 478 17.56 3.29 18.35
N VAL A 479 17.38 4.59 18.13
CA VAL A 479 18.37 5.42 17.44
C VAL A 479 19.26 6.14 18.46
N ALA A 480 20.50 6.40 18.09
CA ALA A 480 21.46 7.16 18.88
C ALA A 480 22.20 8.16 17.99
N SER A 481 22.62 9.28 18.57
CA SER A 481 23.41 10.30 17.87
C SER A 481 24.62 9.66 17.18
N ALA A 482 24.80 9.91 15.90
CA ALA A 482 25.91 9.41 15.09
C ALA A 482 27.05 10.42 14.97
N ASN A 483 26.98 11.56 15.67
CA ASN A 483 27.90 12.68 15.54
C ASN A 483 29.39 12.25 15.71
N PRO A 484 30.24 12.45 14.68
CA PRO A 484 31.65 12.08 14.75
C PRO A 484 32.48 12.95 15.71
N LEU A 485 32.06 14.19 16.03
CA LEU A 485 32.84 15.06 16.93
C LEU A 485 32.83 14.61 18.39
N GLN A 486 31.86 13.79 18.78
CA GLN A 486 31.73 13.27 20.15
C GLN A 486 31.98 11.75 20.16
N ALA A 487 32.95 11.30 19.36
CA ALA A 487 33.22 9.88 19.18
C ALA A 487 33.56 9.14 20.48
N HIS A 488 34.15 9.83 21.47
CA HIS A 488 34.44 9.25 22.78
C HIS A 488 33.17 8.83 23.54
N LEU A 489 32.03 9.47 23.27
CA LEU A 489 30.73 9.14 23.87
C LEU A 489 29.94 8.08 23.08
N GLN A 490 30.33 7.82 21.83
CA GLN A 490 29.62 6.91 20.93
C GLN A 490 29.48 5.49 21.48
N PRO A 491 30.54 4.86 22.05
CA PRO A 491 30.39 3.53 22.64
C PRO A 491 29.32 3.46 23.75
N GLU A 492 29.20 4.52 24.57
CA GLU A 492 28.24 4.55 25.68
C GLU A 492 26.79 4.69 25.17
N VAL A 493 26.52 5.59 24.22
CA VAL A 493 25.16 5.78 23.69
C VAL A 493 24.70 4.65 22.77
N VAL A 494 25.62 4.05 21.99
CA VAL A 494 25.32 2.87 21.16
C VAL A 494 25.03 1.67 22.05
N ARG A 495 25.80 1.47 23.13
CA ARG A 495 25.53 0.43 24.11
C ARG A 495 24.17 0.65 24.76
N LEU A 496 23.84 1.87 25.20
CA LEU A 496 22.51 2.17 25.76
C LEU A 496 21.39 1.88 24.74
N ALA A 497 21.56 2.23 23.47
CA ALA A 497 20.59 1.90 22.43
C ALA A 497 20.38 0.39 22.27
N ALA A 498 21.48 -0.37 22.30
CA ALA A 498 21.46 -1.83 22.23
C ALA A 498 20.82 -2.46 23.47
N ASP A 499 21.16 -1.98 24.67
CA ASP A 499 20.60 -2.44 25.94
C ASP A 499 19.09 -2.20 25.99
N ILE A 500 18.62 -0.99 25.65
CA ILE A 500 17.18 -0.69 25.56
C ILE A 500 16.51 -1.55 24.48
N SER A 501 17.12 -1.67 23.30
CA SER A 501 16.52 -2.46 22.22
C SER A 501 16.40 -3.95 22.57
N THR A 502 17.34 -4.48 23.33
CA THR A 502 17.37 -5.90 23.75
C THR A 502 16.42 -6.12 24.91
N HIS A 503 16.42 -5.21 25.90
CA HIS A 503 15.53 -5.26 27.05
C HIS A 503 14.06 -5.19 26.67
N LEU A 504 13.71 -4.42 25.62
CA LEU A 504 12.35 -4.28 25.12
C LEU A 504 12.03 -5.24 23.96
N LEU A 505 12.83 -6.28 23.73
CA LEU A 505 12.57 -7.24 22.65
C LEU A 505 11.42 -8.18 23.04
N PRO A 506 10.50 -8.51 22.11
CA PRO A 506 9.51 -9.57 22.30
C PRO A 506 10.15 -10.89 22.75
N SER A 507 9.58 -11.55 23.76
CA SER A 507 10.06 -12.82 24.32
C SER A 507 9.20 -14.00 23.84
N THR A 508 9.10 -14.17 22.52
CA THR A 508 8.34 -15.27 21.88
C THR A 508 9.19 -16.07 20.91
N SER A 509 8.86 -17.35 20.76
CA SER A 509 9.53 -18.27 19.83
C SER A 509 9.05 -18.13 18.37
N ALA A 510 7.93 -17.45 18.12
CA ALA A 510 7.30 -17.31 16.79
C ALA A 510 8.25 -16.91 15.65
N TYR A 511 9.15 -15.93 15.87
CA TYR A 511 10.10 -15.53 14.83
C TYR A 511 11.07 -16.66 14.47
N HIS A 512 11.60 -17.36 15.48
CA HIS A 512 12.55 -18.45 15.27
C HIS A 512 11.87 -19.63 14.58
N GLU A 513 10.66 -19.98 15.01
CA GLU A 513 9.83 -21.04 14.43
C GLU A 513 9.55 -20.81 12.93
N ILE A 514 9.08 -19.62 12.56
CA ILE A 514 8.67 -19.33 11.19
C ILE A 514 9.89 -19.18 10.27
N TRP A 515 10.91 -18.44 10.71
CA TRP A 515 11.98 -17.99 9.81
C TRP A 515 13.26 -18.82 9.91
N LEU A 516 13.61 -19.33 11.09
CA LEU A 516 14.95 -19.88 11.36
C LEU A 516 14.98 -21.41 11.47
N ALA A 517 13.96 -22.04 12.06
CA ALA A 517 13.85 -23.50 12.16
C ALA A 517 14.00 -24.17 10.79
N ASP A 518 14.49 -25.41 10.69
CA ASP A 518 14.76 -26.09 9.41
C ASP A 518 13.51 -26.26 8.56
N GLU A 519 12.40 -26.66 9.19
CA GLU A 519 11.06 -26.76 8.59
C GLU A 519 10.18 -25.56 8.97
N LEU A 520 9.24 -25.21 8.10
CA LEU A 520 8.23 -24.18 8.42
C LEU A 520 7.26 -24.80 9.43
N VAL A 521 7.57 -24.64 10.71
CA VAL A 521 6.70 -25.07 11.80
C VAL A 521 6.07 -23.80 12.37
N ALA A 522 4.77 -23.64 12.22
CA ALA A 522 4.01 -22.85 13.16
C ALA A 522 3.42 -23.86 14.14
N GLY A 523 3.52 -23.63 15.45
CA GLY A 523 2.73 -24.39 16.42
C GLY A 523 1.29 -24.41 15.94
N SER A 524 0.86 -25.54 15.36
CA SER A 524 -0.48 -25.63 14.81
C SER A 524 -1.43 -25.64 16.00
N ALA A 525 -2.62 -25.03 15.84
CA ALA A 525 -3.69 -25.15 16.81
C ALA A 525 -4.07 -26.63 17.11
N GLU A 526 -3.54 -27.59 16.35
CA GLU A 526 -3.74 -29.04 16.47
C GLU A 526 -2.48 -29.84 16.85
N GLN A 527 -1.31 -29.21 17.07
CA GLN A 527 -0.12 -29.93 17.57
C GLN A 527 -0.09 -29.93 19.10
N THR A 528 -0.22 -31.14 19.64
CA THR A 528 -0.30 -31.52 21.06
C THR A 528 1.01 -31.36 21.84
N SER A 529 1.75 -30.26 21.64
CA SER A 529 2.77 -29.77 22.55
C SER A 529 2.85 -28.23 22.47
N PRO A 530 2.18 -27.50 23.38
CA PRO A 530 2.24 -26.06 23.40
C PRO A 530 3.62 -25.63 23.91
N VAL A 531 4.40 -24.92 23.08
CA VAL A 531 5.27 -23.91 23.67
C VAL A 531 4.33 -22.78 24.06
N GLU A 532 3.90 -22.78 25.33
CA GLU A 532 3.09 -21.70 25.88
C GLU A 532 4.01 -20.47 26.04
N ASP A 533 4.20 -19.75 24.94
CA ASP A 533 4.93 -18.49 24.95
C ASP A 533 4.25 -17.53 25.93
N HIS A 534 5.05 -16.77 26.66
CA HIS A 534 4.58 -15.73 27.56
C HIS A 534 5.34 -14.44 27.27
N GLU A 535 4.62 -13.37 26.93
CA GLU A 535 5.18 -12.04 26.70
C GLU A 535 5.08 -11.16 27.96
N PRO A 536 6.12 -11.08 28.80
CA PRO A 536 6.04 -10.41 30.10
C PRO A 536 5.85 -8.89 29.99
N LEU A 537 6.41 -8.26 28.96
CA LEU A 537 6.32 -6.82 28.75
C LEU A 537 5.12 -6.43 27.90
N TYR A 538 4.89 -7.16 26.82
CA TYR A 538 3.92 -6.78 25.79
C TYR A 538 2.53 -7.37 26.04
N GLY A 539 2.44 -8.52 26.70
CA GLY A 539 1.21 -9.30 26.76
C GLY A 539 0.73 -9.77 25.38
N PRO A 540 -0.40 -10.48 25.32
CA PRO A 540 -0.92 -11.05 24.06
C PRO A 540 -1.33 -9.99 23.02
N ALA A 541 -1.65 -8.77 23.47
CA ALA A 541 -2.09 -7.69 22.61
C ALA A 541 -0.95 -6.72 22.20
N TYR A 542 0.28 -6.92 22.66
CA TYR A 542 1.39 -5.98 22.42
C TYR A 542 1.01 -4.51 22.75
N LEU A 543 1.67 -3.52 22.13
CA LEU A 543 1.33 -2.11 22.33
C LEU A 543 0.10 -1.71 21.49
N PRO A 544 -0.61 -0.62 21.84
CA PRO A 544 -1.68 -0.06 21.01
C PRO A 544 -1.16 0.41 19.63
N ARG A 545 0.09 0.89 19.60
CA ARG A 545 0.75 1.39 18.39
C ARG A 545 2.26 1.31 18.49
N LYS A 546 2.93 1.62 17.38
CA LYS A 546 4.39 1.79 17.30
C LYS A 546 4.94 2.69 18.41
N PHE A 547 6.03 2.25 19.04
CA PHE A 547 6.79 3.01 20.04
C PHE A 547 8.21 3.27 19.55
N LYS A 548 8.68 4.51 19.68
CA LYS A 548 9.94 4.97 19.09
C LYS A 548 10.81 5.60 20.15
N ILE A 549 12.08 5.18 20.20
CA ILE A 549 13.07 5.70 21.16
C ILE A 549 14.25 6.34 20.43
N ALA A 550 14.74 7.47 20.96
CA ALA A 550 15.94 8.17 20.47
C ALA A 550 16.86 8.59 21.63
N ILE A 551 18.17 8.62 21.37
CA ILE A 551 19.19 9.10 22.31
C ILE A 551 20.00 10.20 21.61
N ALA A 552 19.97 11.42 22.13
CA ALA A 552 20.70 12.57 21.59
C ALA A 552 21.86 12.98 22.50
N ILE A 553 22.92 13.52 21.89
CA ILE A 553 24.05 14.12 22.59
C ILE A 553 24.12 15.60 22.19
N PRO A 554 23.74 16.53 23.09
CA PRO A 554 23.91 17.97 22.85
C PRO A 554 25.37 18.33 22.52
N PRO A 555 25.60 19.36 21.68
CA PRO A 555 24.61 20.27 21.11
C PRO A 555 23.96 19.81 19.79
N GLU A 556 24.17 18.57 19.37
CA GLU A 556 23.63 18.05 18.11
C GLU A 556 22.32 17.28 18.35
N ASN A 557 21.31 17.56 17.52
CA ASN A 557 20.03 16.85 17.51
C ASN A 557 19.83 16.07 16.21
N ASP A 558 20.88 15.41 15.72
CA ASP A 558 20.88 14.65 14.46
C ASP A 558 19.82 13.53 14.44
N VAL A 559 19.42 13.02 15.61
CA VAL A 559 18.36 12.03 15.74
C VAL A 559 16.93 12.61 15.73
N ASP A 560 16.76 13.93 15.83
CA ASP A 560 15.49 14.61 16.12
C ASP A 560 14.79 14.03 17.36
N VAL A 561 15.44 14.05 18.52
CA VAL A 561 15.01 13.33 19.74
C VAL A 561 13.58 13.66 20.17
N VAL A 562 13.15 14.91 19.99
CA VAL A 562 11.81 15.38 20.34
C VAL A 562 10.72 14.90 19.37
N ALA A 563 11.07 14.22 18.28
CA ALA A 563 10.12 13.63 17.33
C ALA A 563 9.64 12.21 17.70
N TYR A 564 10.13 11.68 18.82
CA TYR A 564 9.99 10.27 19.23
C TYR A 564 9.07 10.11 20.44
N ASP A 565 8.50 8.91 20.61
CA ASP A 565 7.61 8.64 21.74
C ASP A 565 8.36 8.79 23.08
N LEU A 566 9.63 8.37 23.11
CA LEU A 566 10.57 8.53 24.21
C LEU A 566 11.92 9.02 23.69
N GLY A 567 12.53 9.98 24.38
CA GLY A 567 13.84 10.51 24.08
C GLY A 567 14.71 10.63 25.33
N PHE A 568 16.00 10.33 25.18
CA PHE A 568 17.03 10.56 26.19
C PHE A 568 18.01 11.62 25.69
N ILE A 569 18.07 12.76 26.36
CA ILE A 569 19.00 13.85 26.04
C ILE A 569 20.15 13.77 27.05
N ALA A 570 21.35 13.44 26.57
CA ALA A 570 22.51 13.28 27.43
C ALA A 570 22.87 14.58 28.17
N ILE A 571 23.13 14.47 29.47
CA ILE A 571 23.71 15.54 30.29
C ILE A 571 25.16 15.20 30.52
N LEU A 572 26.01 16.15 30.14
CA LEU A 572 27.46 16.02 30.19
C LEU A 572 27.99 16.68 31.47
N ASP A 573 29.02 16.08 32.06
CA ASP A 573 29.78 16.69 33.15
C ASP A 573 30.85 17.63 32.57
N ASP A 574 30.55 18.92 32.60
CA ASP A 574 31.45 19.97 32.11
C ASP A 574 32.49 20.42 33.15
N ALA A 575 32.62 19.71 34.30
CA ALA A 575 33.64 19.98 35.31
C ALA A 575 35.06 19.66 34.78
N ALA A 576 35.58 20.57 33.95
CA ALA A 576 36.99 20.75 33.56
C ALA A 576 37.67 19.63 32.73
N ALA A 577 36.95 18.67 32.15
CA ALA A 577 37.55 17.66 31.27
C ALA A 577 37.57 18.10 29.79
N ALA A 578 38.66 17.77 29.08
CA ALA A 578 38.74 17.94 27.61
C ALA A 578 37.74 17.04 26.85
N GLU A 579 37.30 15.96 27.48
CA GLU A 579 36.30 15.00 27.00
C GLU A 579 35.25 14.80 28.10
N PRO A 580 34.10 15.49 28.04
CA PRO A 580 33.11 15.40 29.10
C PRO A 580 32.38 14.06 29.06
N ALA A 581 32.03 13.53 30.23
CA ALA A 581 31.37 12.24 30.39
C ALA A 581 29.85 12.39 30.55
N ILE A 582 29.08 11.38 30.16
CA ILE A 582 27.64 11.35 30.41
C ILE A 582 27.38 11.01 31.88
N VAL A 583 26.64 11.87 32.59
CA VAL A 583 26.22 11.64 33.99
C VAL A 583 24.78 11.14 34.11
N GLY A 584 23.95 11.47 33.14
CA GLY A 584 22.55 11.04 33.08
C GLY A 584 21.82 11.64 31.90
N TYR A 585 20.49 11.61 31.95
CA TYR A 585 19.65 12.01 30.83
C TYR A 585 18.46 12.82 31.30
N ASN A 586 18.16 13.90 30.57
CA ASN A 586 16.80 14.41 30.55
C ASN A 586 15.94 13.49 29.70
N VAL A 587 14.81 13.08 30.26
CA VAL A 587 13.84 12.20 29.61
C VAL A 587 12.74 13.05 29.02
N VAL A 588 12.47 12.89 27.73
CA VAL A 588 11.37 13.56 27.02
C VAL A 588 10.39 12.53 26.45
N ILE A 589 9.08 12.81 26.50
CA ILE A 589 8.05 11.88 26.01
C ILE A 589 6.98 12.58 25.16
N GLY A 590 6.33 11.84 24.27
CA GLY A 590 5.13 12.30 23.54
C GLY A 590 5.42 12.98 22.23
N GLY A 591 6.55 12.71 21.60
CA GLY A 591 6.82 13.12 20.22
C GLY A 591 6.14 12.20 19.19
N GLY A 592 5.70 12.77 18.07
CA GLY A 592 5.20 11.96 16.97
C GLY A 592 4.64 12.75 15.79
N MET A 593 5.18 12.45 14.61
CA MET A 593 4.89 13.20 13.37
C MET A 593 3.56 12.86 12.69
N GLY A 594 3.07 11.63 12.77
CA GLY A 594 1.97 11.19 11.89
C GLY A 594 0.65 11.91 12.15
N MET A 595 0.02 12.39 11.09
CA MET A 595 -1.35 12.95 11.09
C MET A 595 -2.11 12.47 9.84
N THR A 596 -3.38 12.85 9.75
CA THR A 596 -4.25 12.60 8.60
C THR A 596 -4.66 13.94 8.01
N HIS A 597 -4.60 14.08 6.68
CA HIS A 597 -5.07 15.30 6.01
C HIS A 597 -6.53 15.58 6.39
N ASN A 598 -6.86 16.86 6.56
CA ASN A 598 -8.20 17.35 6.89
C ASN A 598 -8.80 16.82 8.21
N ASN A 599 -8.07 16.04 9.00
CA ASN A 599 -8.51 15.59 10.32
C ASN A 599 -7.75 16.34 11.41
N LYS A 600 -8.37 17.42 11.90
CA LYS A 600 -7.80 18.29 12.94
C LYS A 600 -7.61 17.59 14.30
N LYS A 601 -8.30 16.46 14.55
CA LYS A 601 -8.08 15.63 15.75
C LYS A 601 -6.71 14.92 15.71
N THR A 602 -6.05 14.90 14.55
CA THR A 602 -4.70 14.35 14.41
C THR A 602 -3.70 15.44 14.06
N TYR A 603 -2.57 15.49 14.76
CA TYR A 603 -1.59 16.57 14.60
C TYR A 603 -0.18 16.09 15.01
N PRO A 604 0.91 16.60 14.42
CA PRO A 604 2.25 16.34 14.91
C PRO A 604 2.45 16.94 16.30
N ARG A 605 3.28 16.31 17.13
CA ARG A 605 3.61 16.77 18.48
C ARG A 605 5.11 16.60 18.73
N LEU A 606 5.74 17.55 19.41
CA LEU A 606 7.10 17.42 19.96
C LEU A 606 7.04 16.89 21.38
N ALA A 607 8.06 16.12 21.78
CA ALA A 607 8.15 15.53 23.11
C ALA A 607 8.32 16.62 24.19
N SER A 608 7.72 16.39 25.35
CA SER A 608 7.81 17.26 26.53
C SER A 608 8.70 16.61 27.59
N CYS A 609 9.42 17.42 28.37
CA CYS A 609 10.35 16.89 29.38
C CYS A 609 9.61 16.34 30.60
N LEU A 610 9.94 15.09 30.96
CA LEU A 610 9.39 14.36 32.10
C LEU A 610 10.20 14.59 33.37
N GLY A 611 11.53 14.68 33.25
CA GLY A 611 12.47 14.83 34.36
C GLY A 611 13.88 14.40 33.98
N TYR A 612 14.81 14.48 34.93
CA TYR A 612 16.17 13.94 34.82
C TYR A 612 16.30 12.60 35.54
N VAL A 613 17.13 11.71 35.00
CA VAL A 613 17.53 10.47 35.66
C VAL A 613 19.04 10.22 35.54
N PRO A 614 19.67 9.63 36.57
CA PRO A 614 21.03 9.10 36.46
C PRO A 614 21.15 8.06 35.34
N LYS A 615 22.32 7.97 34.72
CA LYS A 615 22.51 7.15 33.51
C LYS A 615 22.22 5.66 33.69
N ASP A 616 22.42 5.11 34.89
CA ASP A 616 22.14 3.70 35.21
C ASP A 616 20.63 3.37 35.22
N LYS A 617 19.77 4.39 35.25
CA LYS A 617 18.31 4.23 35.26
C LYS A 617 17.66 4.27 33.88
N ALA A 618 18.39 4.62 32.82
CA ALA A 618 17.81 4.87 31.51
C ALA A 618 17.02 3.66 30.94
N VAL A 619 17.55 2.44 31.09
CA VAL A 619 16.90 1.21 30.59
C VAL A 619 15.57 0.95 31.31
N VAL A 620 15.55 1.00 32.65
CA VAL A 620 14.33 0.76 33.42
C VAL A 620 13.28 1.86 33.18
N VAL A 621 13.71 3.11 32.98
CA VAL A 621 12.81 4.21 32.61
C VAL A 621 12.17 3.95 31.24
N ALA A 622 12.93 3.47 30.25
CA ALA A 622 12.39 3.12 28.95
C ALA A 622 11.29 2.05 29.04
N GLU A 623 11.52 1.03 29.86
CA GLU A 623 10.51 0.01 30.16
C GLU A 623 9.27 0.63 30.79
N LYS A 624 9.41 1.41 31.88
CA LYS A 624 8.25 1.93 32.61
C LYS A 624 7.42 2.91 31.78
N VAL A 625 8.05 3.78 30.98
CA VAL A 625 7.32 4.65 30.04
C VAL A 625 6.54 3.84 29.01
N MET A 626 7.14 2.78 28.47
CA MET A 626 6.46 1.88 27.52
C MET A 626 5.28 1.16 28.19
N LEU A 627 5.43 0.69 29.43
CA LEU A 627 4.35 0.02 30.18
C LEU A 627 3.17 0.96 30.46
N VAL A 628 3.43 2.22 30.85
CA VAL A 628 2.36 3.22 30.98
C VAL A 628 1.60 3.38 29.66
N GLN A 629 2.31 3.48 28.52
CA GLN A 629 1.65 3.56 27.21
C GLN A 629 0.88 2.29 26.83
N ARG A 630 1.39 1.11 27.20
CA ARG A 630 0.72 -0.18 26.96
C ARG A 630 -0.62 -0.23 27.69
N ASP A 631 -0.64 0.26 28.94
CA ASP A 631 -1.78 0.15 29.85
C ASP A 631 -2.84 1.23 29.58
N HIS A 632 -2.41 2.44 29.21
CA HIS A 632 -3.30 3.62 29.14
C HIS A 632 -3.48 4.19 27.73
N GLY A 633 -2.73 3.72 26.72
CA GLY A 633 -2.90 4.17 25.35
C GLY A 633 -4.20 3.68 24.73
N ASP A 634 -4.85 4.55 23.95
CA ASP A 634 -6.09 4.23 23.24
C ASP A 634 -5.94 3.01 22.31
N ARG A 635 -6.77 1.99 22.52
CA ARG A 635 -6.84 0.76 21.72
C ARG A 635 -8.10 0.67 20.85
N THR A 636 -9.05 1.58 21.01
CA THR A 636 -10.28 1.63 20.21
C THR A 636 -10.04 2.41 18.93
N ASN A 637 -9.35 3.57 19.01
CA ASN A 637 -9.04 4.38 17.85
C ASN A 637 -7.54 4.38 17.52
N ARG A 638 -7.16 3.64 16.49
CA ARG A 638 -5.77 3.53 16.04
C ARG A 638 -5.14 4.86 15.58
N LYS A 639 -5.93 5.83 15.11
CA LYS A 639 -5.45 7.18 14.74
C LYS A 639 -5.07 7.99 15.98
N HIS A 640 -5.59 7.61 17.15
CA HIS A 640 -5.38 8.22 18.46
C HIS A 640 -4.49 7.37 19.41
N ALA A 641 -4.11 6.16 19.00
CA ALA A 641 -3.34 5.19 19.80
C ALA A 641 -1.86 5.51 20.11
N ARG A 642 -1.31 6.65 19.65
CA ARG A 642 0.12 7.01 19.87
C ARG A 642 0.29 7.75 21.19
N LEU A 643 1.44 7.54 21.83
CA LEU A 643 1.77 8.14 23.14
C LEU A 643 1.54 9.65 23.21
N LYS A 644 1.80 10.37 22.11
CA LYS A 644 1.55 11.81 22.03
C LYS A 644 0.12 12.23 22.43
N TYR A 645 -0.89 11.43 22.11
CA TYR A 645 -2.28 11.73 22.46
C TYR A 645 -2.54 11.39 23.91
N THR A 646 -2.06 10.24 24.39
CA THR A 646 -2.10 9.89 25.81
C THR A 646 -1.44 10.96 26.70
N VAL A 647 -0.37 11.61 26.23
CA VAL A 647 0.24 12.76 26.92
C VAL A 647 -0.67 13.97 26.92
N ASP A 648 -1.32 14.25 25.80
CA ASP A 648 -2.21 15.39 25.66
C ASP A 648 -3.56 15.22 26.40
N ASP A 649 -4.01 13.99 26.60
CA ASP A 649 -5.24 13.64 27.32
C ASP A 649 -5.04 13.76 28.84
N HIS A 650 -3.91 13.26 29.35
CA HIS A 650 -3.66 13.16 30.78
C HIS A 650 -2.75 14.26 31.35
N GLY A 651 -1.92 14.89 30.52
CA GLY A 651 -0.94 15.90 30.92
C GLY A 651 0.34 15.33 31.57
N MET A 652 1.38 16.15 31.61
CA MET A 652 2.73 15.73 32.05
C MET A 652 2.83 15.36 33.54
N ALA A 653 2.06 16.02 34.41
CA ALA A 653 2.06 15.73 35.84
C ALA A 653 1.54 14.31 36.13
N TRP A 654 0.46 13.91 35.45
CA TRP A 654 -0.08 12.56 35.54
C TRP A 654 0.94 11.54 35.02
N TRP A 655 1.58 11.82 33.88
CA TRP A 655 2.61 10.95 33.32
C TRP A 655 3.80 10.75 34.25
N ARG A 656 4.30 11.83 34.87
CA ARG A 656 5.39 11.74 35.85
C ARG A 656 4.99 10.84 37.00
N ALA A 657 3.81 11.04 37.59
CA ALA A 657 3.32 10.21 38.68
C ALA A 657 3.21 8.72 38.30
N GLN A 658 2.64 8.40 37.12
CA GLN A 658 2.48 7.02 36.66
C GLN A 658 3.80 6.29 36.40
N VAL A 659 4.81 7.03 35.91
CA VAL A 659 6.15 6.48 35.68
C VAL A 659 6.90 6.31 37.00
N GLU A 660 6.90 7.33 37.87
CA GLU A 660 7.55 7.28 39.20
C GLU A 660 6.97 6.19 40.10
N GLU A 661 5.65 5.97 40.08
CA GLU A 661 4.98 4.87 40.79
C GLU A 661 5.55 3.51 40.37
N ARG A 662 5.73 3.30 39.06
CA ARG A 662 6.27 2.05 38.51
C ARG A 662 7.79 1.92 38.68
N LEU A 663 8.50 3.04 38.83
CA LEU A 663 9.95 3.08 39.07
C LEU A 663 10.29 2.83 40.55
N GLY A 664 9.42 3.23 41.48
CA GLY A 664 9.68 3.20 42.91
C GLY A 664 10.63 4.30 43.39
N PHE A 665 10.93 5.31 42.55
CA PHE A 665 11.70 6.49 42.91
C PHE A 665 11.22 7.72 42.14
N ALA A 666 11.43 8.91 42.70
CA ALA A 666 11.11 10.18 42.05
C ALA A 666 12.23 10.58 41.07
N MET A 667 11.84 11.06 39.90
CA MET A 667 12.77 11.67 38.94
C MET A 667 13.23 13.03 39.46
N GLU A 668 14.44 13.45 39.09
CA GLU A 668 14.93 14.79 39.43
C GLU A 668 14.38 15.84 38.43
N ASP A 669 14.57 17.12 38.75
CA ASP A 669 14.25 18.18 37.80
C ASP A 669 15.19 18.19 36.58
N PRO A 670 14.68 18.56 35.39
CA PRO A 670 15.48 18.61 34.18
C PRO A 670 16.72 19.49 34.33
N ARG A 671 17.84 19.03 33.76
CA ARG A 671 19.10 19.79 33.75
C ARG A 671 19.24 20.63 32.47
N PRO A 672 19.98 21.74 32.47
CA PRO A 672 20.16 22.56 31.27
C PRO A 672 20.83 21.81 30.12
N TYR A 673 20.37 22.04 28.89
CA TYR A 673 21.01 21.60 27.66
C TYR A 673 20.69 22.61 26.55
N ARG A 674 21.39 22.51 25.41
CA ARG A 674 21.07 23.31 24.22
C ARG A 674 21.39 22.53 22.96
N PHE A 675 20.46 22.47 22.01
CA PHE A 675 20.75 22.03 20.65
C PHE A 675 21.02 23.24 19.74
N THR A 676 21.83 23.03 18.71
CA THR A 676 22.17 24.08 17.73
C THR A 676 21.86 23.68 16.29
N ARG A 677 21.76 22.39 15.99
CA ARG A 677 21.48 21.87 14.63
C ARG A 677 21.03 20.40 14.66
N ASN A 678 20.49 19.91 13.56
CA ASN A 678 20.08 18.51 13.38
C ASN A 678 20.67 17.81 12.13
N GLY A 679 21.62 18.44 11.44
CA GLY A 679 22.28 17.90 10.25
C GLY A 679 23.53 17.07 10.54
N ASP A 680 23.96 16.27 9.58
CA ASP A 680 25.20 15.48 9.67
C ASP A 680 26.46 16.34 9.44
N ARG A 681 27.65 15.79 9.72
CA ARG A 681 28.94 16.46 9.46
C ARG A 681 29.69 15.72 8.36
N TYR A 682 29.68 16.29 7.16
CA TYR A 682 30.25 15.69 5.94
C TYR A 682 31.78 15.79 5.89
N GLY A 683 32.41 14.81 5.22
CA GLY A 683 33.86 14.78 5.06
C GLY A 683 34.62 14.18 6.24
N TRP A 684 35.95 14.37 6.22
CA TRP A 684 36.86 13.84 7.24
C TRP A 684 36.77 14.64 8.54
N VAL A 685 36.67 13.92 9.65
CA VAL A 685 36.74 14.45 11.01
C VAL A 685 37.69 13.59 11.83
N ARG A 686 38.69 14.22 12.46
CA ARG A 686 39.54 13.57 13.46
C ARG A 686 38.78 13.49 14.78
N THR A 687 38.79 12.33 15.43
CA THR A 687 37.88 12.07 16.54
C THR A 687 38.61 11.84 17.85
N THR A 688 38.98 10.61 18.17
CA THR A 688 39.92 10.28 19.25
C THR A 688 41.33 10.16 18.69
N PRO A 689 42.39 10.24 19.53
CA PRO A 689 43.77 10.07 19.07
C PRO A 689 43.94 8.80 18.22
N GLY A 690 44.31 8.96 16.95
CA GLY A 690 44.57 7.87 16.01
C GLY A 690 43.38 7.40 15.15
N LEU A 691 42.16 7.91 15.35
CA LEU A 691 40.95 7.52 14.62
C LEU A 691 40.25 8.70 13.92
N ASN A 692 39.75 8.43 12.72
CA ASN A 692 39.11 9.39 11.82
C ASN A 692 37.79 8.82 11.30
N ASN A 693 36.83 9.70 11.06
CA ASN A 693 35.54 9.37 10.48
C ASN A 693 35.35 10.13 9.17
N PHE A 694 34.77 9.48 8.16
CA PHE A 694 34.33 10.15 6.93
C PHE A 694 32.82 9.99 6.75
N THR A 695 32.08 11.08 6.73
CA THR A 695 30.64 11.05 6.46
C THR A 695 30.36 11.29 4.98
N ILE A 696 29.72 10.31 4.36
CA ILE A 696 29.34 10.29 2.94
C ILE A 696 27.92 10.80 2.79
N PHE A 697 27.72 11.83 1.97
CA PHE A 697 26.39 12.22 1.53
C PHE A 697 25.80 11.16 0.60
N ILE A 698 24.59 10.69 0.91
CA ILE A 698 23.84 9.75 0.07
C ILE A 698 22.46 10.36 -0.14
N GLN A 699 22.18 10.78 -1.38
CA GLN A 699 20.91 11.42 -1.73
C GLN A 699 19.75 10.51 -1.33
N ASN A 700 18.90 11.01 -0.42
CA ASN A 700 17.78 10.28 0.16
C ASN A 700 18.15 8.90 0.73
N GLY A 701 19.41 8.61 1.09
CA GLY A 701 19.84 7.32 1.60
C GLY A 701 19.61 6.12 0.67
N ARG A 702 19.46 6.34 -0.64
CA ARG A 702 19.38 5.27 -1.63
C ARG A 702 20.79 4.79 -1.98
N VAL A 703 21.08 3.53 -1.69
CA VAL A 703 22.32 2.86 -2.05
C VAL A 703 22.05 1.98 -3.27
N ALA A 704 22.40 2.50 -4.44
CA ALA A 704 22.18 1.88 -5.74
C ALA A 704 23.22 2.36 -6.75
N ASP A 705 23.46 1.58 -7.80
CA ASP A 705 24.27 2.00 -8.94
C ASP A 705 23.33 2.57 -10.02
N LEU A 706 23.09 3.88 -9.95
CA LEU A 706 22.16 4.57 -10.85
C LEU A 706 22.89 5.11 -12.09
N PRO A 707 22.30 4.99 -13.30
CA PRO A 707 22.89 5.56 -14.52
C PRO A 707 23.14 7.07 -14.37
N GLY A 708 24.35 7.52 -14.75
CA GLY A 708 24.73 8.93 -14.69
C GLY A 708 25.06 9.47 -13.29
N GLN A 709 25.10 8.61 -12.27
CA GLN A 709 25.51 8.95 -10.90
C GLN A 709 26.69 8.07 -10.47
N PRO A 710 27.44 8.45 -9.41
CA PRO A 710 28.41 7.56 -8.79
C PRO A 710 27.81 6.18 -8.48
N PRO A 711 28.55 5.06 -8.71
CA PRO A 711 28.07 3.71 -8.42
C PRO A 711 28.14 3.43 -6.91
N VAL A 712 27.25 4.07 -6.14
CA VAL A 712 27.31 4.10 -4.67
C VAL A 712 27.29 2.70 -4.07
N LYS A 713 26.50 1.76 -4.60
CA LYS A 713 26.40 0.41 -4.04
C LYS A 713 27.71 -0.36 -4.24
N SER A 714 28.19 -0.44 -5.48
CA SER A 714 29.45 -1.12 -5.80
C SER A 714 30.65 -0.50 -5.10
N ALA A 715 30.70 0.84 -5.03
CA ALA A 715 31.76 1.57 -4.34
C ALA A 715 31.77 1.28 -2.83
N LEU A 716 30.62 1.30 -2.17
CA LEU A 716 30.53 1.00 -0.74
C LEU A 716 30.86 -0.47 -0.43
N ALA A 717 30.59 -1.40 -1.35
CA ALA A 717 31.07 -2.78 -1.22
C ALA A 717 32.61 -2.87 -1.30
N GLU A 718 33.27 -2.08 -2.17
CA GLU A 718 34.75 -1.99 -2.19
C GLU A 718 35.30 -1.36 -0.91
N VAL A 719 34.68 -0.28 -0.43
CA VAL A 719 35.00 0.36 0.86
C VAL A 719 34.87 -0.64 2.01
N ALA A 720 33.77 -1.41 2.05
CA ALA A 720 33.55 -2.42 3.09
C ALA A 720 34.63 -3.51 3.10
N ARG A 721 35.13 -3.94 1.93
CA ARG A 721 36.24 -4.93 1.86
C ARG A 721 37.56 -4.36 2.37
N ALA A 722 37.79 -3.05 2.22
CA ALA A 722 39.02 -2.39 2.63
C ALA A 722 38.99 -1.88 4.09
N HIS A 723 37.79 -1.62 4.63
CA HIS A 723 37.58 -1.01 5.94
C HIS A 723 37.70 -2.03 7.07
N THR A 724 38.29 -1.59 8.19
CA THR A 724 38.48 -2.42 9.41
C THR A 724 37.74 -1.88 10.63
N GLY A 725 37.17 -0.68 10.54
CA GLY A 725 36.35 -0.07 11.58
C GLY A 725 34.88 -0.43 11.42
N LEU A 726 34.01 0.57 11.57
CA LEU A 726 32.55 0.41 11.55
C LEU A 726 31.89 1.30 10.49
N PHE A 727 30.67 0.96 10.11
CA PHE A 727 29.74 1.86 9.44
C PHE A 727 28.69 2.35 10.43
N ARG A 728 28.37 3.66 10.38
CA ARG A 728 27.27 4.24 11.16
C ARG A 728 26.25 4.88 10.23
N LEU A 729 25.03 4.36 10.24
CA LEU A 729 23.90 4.90 9.49
C LEU A 729 23.31 6.08 10.28
N THR A 730 23.08 7.22 9.62
CA THR A 730 22.57 8.43 10.28
C THR A 730 21.05 8.53 10.20
N CYS A 731 20.44 9.32 11.10
CA CYS A 731 18.99 9.60 11.06
C CYS A 731 18.58 10.51 9.90
N ASN A 732 19.55 11.12 9.19
CA ASN A 732 19.36 11.92 7.98
C ASN A 732 19.49 11.08 6.69
N GLY A 733 19.78 9.78 6.81
CA GLY A 733 19.83 8.87 5.66
C GLY A 733 21.21 8.79 5.02
N HIS A 734 22.28 9.06 5.76
CA HIS A 734 23.65 9.04 5.26
C HIS A 734 24.49 7.97 5.96
N LEU A 735 25.78 7.88 5.58
CA LEU A 735 26.69 6.85 6.06
C LEU A 735 28.00 7.46 6.55
N ILE A 736 28.44 7.04 7.73
CA ILE A 736 29.76 7.35 8.27
C ILE A 736 30.65 6.12 8.15
N VAL A 737 31.78 6.25 7.47
CA VAL A 737 32.92 5.32 7.53
C VAL A 737 33.67 5.67 8.81
N ALA A 738 33.36 4.96 9.89
CA ALA A 738 33.80 5.29 11.23
C ALA A 738 35.05 4.49 11.63
N ASP A 739 35.85 5.09 12.51
CA ASP A 739 37.01 4.48 13.17
C ASP A 739 38.11 4.07 12.18
N VAL A 740 38.37 4.93 11.17
CA VAL A 740 39.49 4.80 10.22
C VAL A 740 40.80 5.24 10.89
N ARG A 741 41.77 4.33 10.99
CA ARG A 741 43.08 4.62 11.59
C ARG A 741 43.84 5.67 10.79
N ASP A 742 44.64 6.51 11.46
CA ASP A 742 45.48 7.54 10.82
C ASP A 742 46.29 6.99 9.62
N ALA A 743 46.86 5.78 9.76
CA ALA A 743 47.62 5.10 8.72
C ALA A 743 46.79 4.64 7.50
N ASP A 744 45.48 4.43 7.67
CA ASP A 744 44.56 3.98 6.63
C ASP A 744 43.88 5.15 5.88
N VAL A 745 43.92 6.37 6.41
CA VAL A 745 43.26 7.55 5.80
C VAL A 745 43.69 7.78 4.35
N PRO A 746 44.98 7.75 3.97
CA PRO A 746 45.37 7.96 2.56
C PRO A 746 44.76 6.91 1.62
N ARG A 747 44.73 5.65 2.05
CA ARG A 747 44.15 4.54 1.28
C ARG A 747 42.63 4.70 1.15
N MET A 748 41.94 5.06 2.25
CA MET A 748 40.50 5.24 2.24
C MET A 748 40.08 6.46 1.42
N SER A 749 40.79 7.59 1.53
CA SER A 749 40.56 8.78 0.71
C SER A 749 40.72 8.49 -0.78
N ALA A 750 41.77 7.76 -1.19
CA ALA A 750 41.95 7.37 -2.58
C ALA A 750 40.81 6.49 -3.09
N LEU A 751 40.28 5.60 -2.24
CA LEU A 751 39.17 4.73 -2.59
C LEU A 751 37.83 5.49 -2.72
N LEU A 752 37.56 6.42 -1.81
CA LEU A 752 36.38 7.28 -1.89
C LEU A 752 36.44 8.19 -3.12
N ALA A 753 37.60 8.79 -3.39
CA ALA A 753 37.84 9.64 -4.56
C ALA A 753 37.71 8.90 -5.90
N LYS A 754 38.24 7.66 -5.98
CA LYS A 754 38.12 6.78 -7.16
C LYS A 754 36.66 6.63 -7.62
N HIS A 755 35.73 6.60 -6.67
CA HIS A 755 34.30 6.39 -6.93
C HIS A 755 33.47 7.67 -6.83
N GLY A 756 34.08 8.82 -6.58
CA GLY A 756 33.37 10.10 -6.39
C GLY A 756 32.50 10.16 -5.13
N LEU A 757 32.78 9.33 -4.12
CA LEU A 757 32.07 9.35 -2.84
C LEU A 757 32.63 10.39 -1.86
N ASP A 758 33.72 11.07 -2.23
CA ASP A 758 34.34 12.15 -1.47
C ASP A 758 33.83 13.54 -1.87
N ASN A 759 32.83 13.63 -2.75
CA ASN A 759 32.27 14.90 -3.17
C ASN A 759 31.61 15.65 -1.99
N LEU A 760 32.11 16.85 -1.71
CA LEU A 760 31.58 17.76 -0.69
C LEU A 760 30.98 19.05 -1.29
N ASP A 761 31.05 19.24 -2.60
CA ASP A 761 30.54 20.44 -3.28
C ASP A 761 29.03 20.33 -3.54
N TYR A 762 28.28 20.28 -2.46
CA TYR A 762 26.81 20.37 -2.45
C TYR A 762 26.38 21.67 -1.76
N SER A 763 25.24 22.22 -2.18
CA SER A 763 24.62 23.30 -1.42
C SER A 763 24.27 22.83 -0.01
N ALA A 764 24.33 23.74 0.95
CA ALA A 764 23.93 23.44 2.32
C ALA A 764 22.45 23.04 2.41
N LEU A 765 21.59 23.54 1.51
CA LEU A 765 20.20 23.11 1.34
C LEU A 765 20.13 21.61 1.02
N ARG A 766 20.88 21.13 0.02
CA ARG A 766 20.86 19.72 -0.39
C ARG A 766 21.38 18.79 0.70
N LEU A 767 22.44 19.19 1.39
CA LEU A 767 22.98 18.45 2.52
C LEU A 767 21.96 18.32 3.67
N HIS A 768 21.08 19.31 3.86
CA HIS A 768 20.02 19.28 4.88
C HIS A 768 18.66 18.86 4.30
N SER A 769 18.66 18.13 3.16
CA SER A 769 17.46 17.64 2.50
C SER A 769 17.19 16.16 2.77
N MET A 770 15.91 15.80 2.94
CA MET A 770 15.52 14.40 3.16
C MET A 770 14.12 14.08 2.63
N ALA A 771 13.99 12.93 1.96
CA ALA A 771 12.72 12.39 1.49
C ALA A 771 12.41 10.99 2.05
N CYS A 772 11.12 10.64 2.07
CA CYS A 772 10.69 9.26 2.32
C CYS A 772 10.58 8.47 1.01
N ALA A 773 10.58 7.14 1.08
CA ALA A 773 10.51 6.28 -0.10
C ALA A 773 9.31 6.61 -1.02
N ALA A 774 8.12 6.80 -0.45
CA ALA A 774 6.88 7.04 -1.19
C ALA A 774 6.66 6.04 -2.35
N LEU A 775 6.32 6.52 -3.54
CA LEU A 775 6.15 5.70 -4.73
C LEU A 775 7.51 5.11 -5.20
N PRO A 776 7.50 3.92 -5.83
CA PRO A 776 6.34 3.13 -6.23
C PRO A 776 5.86 2.12 -5.18
N THR A 777 6.65 1.86 -4.13
CA THR A 777 6.41 0.70 -3.24
C THR A 777 5.55 1.02 -2.02
N CYS A 778 5.44 2.29 -1.60
CA CYS A 778 4.62 2.64 -0.45
C CYS A 778 3.13 2.62 -0.83
N GLY A 779 2.38 1.68 -0.25
CA GLY A 779 0.92 1.58 -0.41
C GLY A 779 0.13 2.78 0.13
N LEU A 780 0.76 3.69 0.88
CA LEU A 780 0.12 4.88 1.47
C LEU A 780 0.50 6.20 0.76
N ALA A 781 1.40 6.17 -0.22
CA ALA A 781 1.86 7.38 -0.88
C ALA A 781 0.75 8.03 -1.74
N MET A 782 0.58 9.34 -1.60
CA MET A 782 -0.33 10.16 -2.39
C MET A 782 0.40 10.93 -3.50
N ALA A 783 1.66 11.29 -3.25
CA ALA A 783 2.56 11.94 -4.20
C ALA A 783 3.97 11.32 -4.16
N GLU A 784 4.80 11.71 -5.12
CA GLU A 784 6.23 11.37 -5.11
C GLU A 784 6.95 11.97 -3.90
N SER A 785 8.13 11.42 -3.59
CA SER A 785 9.00 11.99 -2.56
C SER A 785 10.46 11.74 -2.91
N GLU A 786 10.97 10.52 -2.67
CA GLU A 786 12.38 10.17 -2.93
C GLU A 786 12.80 10.41 -4.38
N ARG A 787 11.95 10.07 -5.34
CA ARG A 787 12.25 10.23 -6.78
C ARG A 787 12.17 11.68 -7.25
N TYR A 788 11.37 12.51 -6.57
CA TYR A 788 11.11 13.88 -6.97
C TYR A 788 12.03 14.89 -6.30
N LEU A 789 12.36 14.70 -5.02
CA LEU A 789 13.13 15.66 -4.24
C LEU A 789 14.43 16.11 -4.91
N PRO A 790 15.27 15.24 -5.54
CA PRO A 790 16.51 15.70 -6.17
C PRO A 790 16.29 16.79 -7.23
N ARG A 791 15.28 16.63 -8.09
CA ARG A 791 14.92 17.62 -9.10
C ARG A 791 14.44 18.93 -8.47
N LEU A 792 13.59 18.85 -7.44
CA LEU A 792 13.11 20.05 -6.76
C LEU A 792 14.27 20.80 -6.11
N ILE A 793 15.24 20.09 -5.52
CA ILE A 793 16.44 20.70 -4.95
C ILE A 793 17.31 21.33 -6.05
N ASP A 794 17.47 20.72 -7.23
CA ASP A 794 18.20 21.37 -8.35
C ASP A 794 17.57 22.73 -8.72
N LEU A 795 16.24 22.81 -8.75
CA LEU A 795 15.51 24.04 -9.07
C LEU A 795 15.61 25.08 -7.94
N LEU A 796 15.57 24.64 -6.68
CA LEU A 796 15.74 25.51 -5.52
C LEU A 796 17.19 25.97 -5.35
N ASP A 797 18.19 25.15 -5.72
CA ASP A 797 19.61 25.50 -5.68
C ASP A 797 19.88 26.72 -6.58
N ALA A 798 19.24 26.82 -7.75
CA ALA A 798 19.33 28.00 -8.59
C ALA A 798 18.81 29.28 -7.88
N ILE A 799 17.72 29.17 -7.10
CA ILE A 799 17.17 30.28 -6.31
C ILE A 799 18.09 30.64 -5.14
N ILE A 800 18.65 29.64 -4.47
CA ILE A 800 19.58 29.79 -3.36
C ILE A 800 20.88 30.45 -3.84
N ASP A 801 21.42 30.03 -4.98
CA ASP A 801 22.62 30.62 -5.58
C ASP A 801 22.36 32.06 -6.03
N GLU A 802 21.20 32.35 -6.68
CA GLU A 802 20.77 33.73 -6.99
C GLU A 802 20.70 34.63 -5.74
N ALA A 803 20.33 34.06 -4.59
CA ALA A 803 20.23 34.78 -3.32
C ALA A 803 21.55 34.84 -2.54
N GLY A 804 22.62 34.19 -3.02
CA GLY A 804 23.92 34.13 -2.34
C GLY A 804 23.92 33.26 -1.09
N LEU A 805 23.01 32.29 -0.99
CA LEU A 805 22.77 31.46 0.20
C LEU A 805 23.32 30.02 0.07
N ARG A 806 24.20 29.73 -0.89
CA ARG A 806 24.69 28.37 -1.19
C ARG A 806 25.21 27.62 0.05
N SER A 807 25.86 28.34 0.95
CA SER A 807 26.48 27.79 2.18
C SER A 807 25.56 27.87 3.41
N ASP A 808 24.38 28.46 3.27
CA ASP A 808 23.42 28.63 4.37
C ASP A 808 22.50 27.43 4.45
N ALA A 809 22.60 26.68 5.55
CA ALA A 809 21.79 25.49 5.76
C ALA A 809 20.33 25.87 6.03
N ILE A 810 19.43 25.34 5.20
CA ILE A 810 17.97 25.41 5.38
C ILE A 810 17.46 23.97 5.40
N VAL A 811 16.83 23.55 6.49
CA VAL A 811 16.33 22.18 6.64
C VAL A 811 15.08 21.98 5.78
N ILE A 812 15.19 21.12 4.77
CA ILE A 812 14.11 20.85 3.81
C ILE A 812 13.72 19.36 3.84
N ARG A 813 12.42 19.07 4.01
CA ARG A 813 11.95 17.69 4.15
C ARG A 813 10.71 17.41 3.32
N MET A 814 10.68 16.26 2.64
CA MET A 814 9.57 15.86 1.78
C MET A 814 9.01 14.50 2.20
N THR A 815 7.68 14.38 2.21
CA THR A 815 7.03 13.09 2.41
C THR A 815 5.84 12.94 1.44
N GLY A 816 5.60 11.74 0.94
CA GLY A 816 4.54 11.50 -0.04
C GLY A 816 3.11 11.44 0.53
N CYS A 817 2.92 11.49 1.85
CA CYS A 817 1.61 11.44 2.53
C CYS A 817 1.73 11.98 3.98
N PRO A 818 0.63 12.28 4.71
CA PRO A 818 0.68 12.98 6.00
C PRO A 818 1.23 12.15 7.18
N ASN A 819 1.64 10.90 6.95
CA ASN A 819 2.29 10.05 7.95
C ASN A 819 3.63 10.61 8.47
N GLY A 820 4.31 11.48 7.70
CA GLY A 820 5.50 12.19 8.15
C GLY A 820 6.74 11.31 8.32
N CYS A 821 6.97 10.34 7.43
CA CYS A 821 8.09 9.39 7.53
C CYS A 821 9.47 10.05 7.48
N ALA A 822 9.58 11.16 6.75
CA ALA A 822 10.79 11.99 6.67
C ALA A 822 10.80 13.12 7.70
N ARG A 823 9.96 13.07 8.76
CA ARG A 823 9.87 14.11 9.80
C ARG A 823 9.70 15.54 9.21
N PRO A 824 8.71 15.78 8.33
CA PRO A 824 8.56 17.06 7.66
C PRO A 824 8.12 18.18 8.61
N TYR A 825 7.37 17.87 9.68
CA TYR A 825 6.69 18.88 10.48
C TYR A 825 7.59 19.67 11.43
N ASN A 826 8.85 19.29 11.57
CA ASN A 826 9.86 20.07 12.30
C ASN A 826 11.00 20.54 11.38
N ALA A 827 10.74 20.66 10.07
CA ALA A 827 11.64 21.26 9.08
C ALA A 827 11.35 22.75 8.90
N GLU A 828 12.37 23.51 8.49
CA GLU A 828 12.21 24.93 8.12
C GLU A 828 11.31 25.09 6.89
N ILE A 829 11.49 24.21 5.89
CA ILE A 829 10.62 24.08 4.70
C ILE A 829 10.18 22.62 4.58
N ALA A 830 8.88 22.37 4.41
CA ALA A 830 8.40 21.00 4.22
C ALA A 830 7.33 20.84 3.16
N PHE A 831 7.36 19.69 2.50
CA PHE A 831 6.38 19.27 1.48
C PHE A 831 5.71 17.96 1.91
N VAL A 832 4.38 17.99 2.00
CA VAL A 832 3.58 16.82 2.38
C VAL A 832 2.61 16.50 1.24
N GLY A 833 2.82 15.36 0.58
CA GLY A 833 2.03 14.95 -0.59
C GLY A 833 0.53 14.87 -0.29
N LYS A 834 -0.27 15.45 -1.19
CA LYS A 834 -1.74 15.49 -1.10
C LYS A 834 -2.39 14.72 -2.25
N ALA A 835 -1.86 14.85 -3.47
CA ALA A 835 -2.25 14.09 -4.65
C ALA A 835 -1.05 14.00 -5.63
N PRO A 836 -1.13 13.24 -6.74
CA PRO A 836 -0.04 13.19 -7.72
C PRO A 836 0.40 14.59 -8.16
N GLY A 837 1.69 14.88 -7.99
CA GLY A 837 2.30 16.17 -8.36
C GLY A 837 1.99 17.36 -7.45
N THR A 838 1.22 17.19 -6.37
CA THR A 838 0.81 18.31 -5.48
C THR A 838 1.12 18.06 -4.01
N TYR A 839 1.48 19.13 -3.30
CA TYR A 839 1.97 19.09 -1.93
C TYR A 839 1.35 20.20 -1.07
N ASN A 840 1.12 19.93 0.20
CA ASN A 840 0.97 20.99 1.19
C ASN A 840 2.38 21.49 1.57
N LEU A 841 2.58 22.81 1.47
CA LEU A 841 3.82 23.52 1.81
C LEU A 841 3.72 24.05 3.25
N TYR A 842 4.67 23.65 4.09
CA TYR A 842 4.79 24.09 5.48
C TYR A 842 6.09 24.88 5.69
N LEU A 843 6.04 25.92 6.53
CA LEU A 843 7.17 26.78 6.86
C LEU A 843 7.28 27.03 8.37
N GLY A 844 8.48 27.29 8.87
CA GLY A 844 8.71 27.82 10.23
C GLY A 844 9.13 26.81 11.30
N GLY A 845 9.58 25.61 10.94
CA GLY A 845 10.20 24.71 11.92
C GLY A 845 11.59 25.21 12.31
N ALA A 846 12.09 24.85 13.50
CA ALA A 846 13.41 25.30 13.94
C ALA A 846 14.55 24.52 13.27
N HIS A 847 15.70 25.17 13.08
CA HIS A 847 16.90 24.56 12.53
C HIS A 847 17.43 23.37 13.38
N SER A 848 17.22 23.40 14.70
CA SER A 848 17.54 22.30 15.62
C SER A 848 16.47 21.18 15.65
N GLY A 849 15.33 21.37 14.99
CA GLY A 849 14.18 20.45 15.02
C GLY A 849 13.27 20.59 16.26
N GLU A 850 13.47 21.63 17.08
CA GLU A 850 12.73 21.88 18.34
C GLU A 850 11.48 22.76 18.21
N CYS A 851 11.09 23.14 16.98
CA CYS A 851 9.84 23.85 16.71
C CYS A 851 9.11 23.19 15.53
N LEU A 852 7.79 23.12 15.60
CA LEU A 852 6.95 22.64 14.51
C LEU A 852 6.67 23.78 13.52
N ASN A 853 6.66 23.46 12.23
CA ASN A 853 6.21 24.37 11.19
C ASN A 853 4.68 24.55 11.20
N LYS A 854 4.20 25.49 10.38
CA LYS A 854 2.78 25.67 10.05
C LYS A 854 2.53 25.54 8.57
N ILE A 855 1.31 25.14 8.24
CA ILE A 855 0.87 25.12 6.85
C ILE A 855 0.88 26.54 6.30
N TYR A 856 1.62 26.75 5.22
CA TYR A 856 1.70 28.03 4.52
C TYR A 856 0.75 28.03 3.33
N ARG A 857 0.76 26.97 2.51
CA ARG A 857 -0.14 26.79 1.36
C ARG A 857 -0.50 25.33 1.17
N GLU A 858 -1.70 25.08 0.69
CA GLU A 858 -2.21 23.74 0.39
C GLU A 858 -2.16 23.44 -1.11
N SER A 859 -1.99 22.15 -1.44
CA SER A 859 -2.14 21.64 -2.82
C SER A 859 -1.34 22.40 -3.88
N VAL A 860 -0.07 22.73 -3.60
CA VAL A 860 0.80 23.45 -4.55
C VAL A 860 1.56 22.50 -5.47
N ASP A 861 1.70 22.87 -6.74
CA ASP A 861 2.52 22.18 -7.74
C ASP A 861 3.97 22.72 -7.80
N GLU A 862 4.83 22.14 -8.65
CA GLU A 862 6.24 22.54 -8.80
C GLU A 862 6.40 24.04 -9.11
N ALA A 863 5.62 24.57 -10.05
CA ALA A 863 5.73 25.97 -10.48
C ALA A 863 5.33 26.91 -9.33
N GLN A 864 4.20 26.62 -8.67
CA GLN A 864 3.71 27.37 -7.53
C GLN A 864 4.69 27.31 -6.35
N ILE A 865 5.32 26.17 -6.09
CA ILE A 865 6.35 26.05 -5.05
C ILE A 865 7.50 27.03 -5.31
N LEU A 866 8.01 27.07 -6.54
CA LEU A 866 9.12 27.97 -6.90
C LEU A 866 8.70 29.45 -6.82
N ASP A 867 7.51 29.78 -7.33
CA ASP A 867 6.97 31.15 -7.31
C ASP A 867 6.73 31.66 -5.89
N LEU A 868 6.29 30.78 -4.98
CA LEU A 868 6.05 31.11 -3.57
C LEU A 868 7.36 31.27 -2.79
N LEU A 869 8.33 30.36 -3.00
CA LEU A 869 9.57 30.33 -2.21
C LEU A 869 10.61 31.35 -2.68
N ARG A 870 10.71 31.62 -3.99
CA ARG A 870 11.69 32.57 -4.54
C ARG A 870 11.68 33.94 -3.86
N PRO A 871 10.55 34.64 -3.69
CA PRO A 871 10.54 35.94 -3.02
C PRO A 871 10.89 35.82 -1.53
N ILE A 872 10.44 34.77 -0.83
CA ILE A 872 10.72 34.56 0.60
C ILE A 872 12.22 34.31 0.83
N ILE A 873 12.86 33.48 0.01
CA ILE A 873 14.29 33.19 0.09
C ILE A 873 15.12 34.45 -0.19
N LYS A 874 14.74 35.24 -1.21
CA LYS A 874 15.39 36.53 -1.50
C LYS A 874 15.24 37.51 -0.33
N GLN A 875 14.06 37.55 0.29
CA GLN A 875 13.83 38.38 1.48
C GLN A 875 14.67 37.91 2.67
N TYR A 876 14.78 36.60 2.90
CA TYR A 876 15.64 36.03 3.95
C TYR A 876 17.10 36.45 3.77
N ALA A 877 17.63 36.35 2.55
CA ALA A 877 19.01 36.77 2.27
C ALA A 877 19.27 38.25 2.63
N LEU A 878 18.30 39.13 2.38
CA LEU A 878 18.43 40.58 2.57
C LEU A 878 18.10 41.07 3.99
N GLU A 879 17.16 40.42 4.68
CA GLU A 879 16.52 40.95 5.88
C GLU A 879 16.72 40.07 7.13
N ARG A 880 17.48 38.97 7.04
CA ARG A 880 17.85 38.16 8.20
C ARG A 880 18.74 38.93 9.17
N VAL A 881 18.58 38.65 10.46
CA VAL A 881 19.50 39.16 11.48
C VAL A 881 20.67 38.18 11.68
N ALA A 882 21.74 38.63 12.33
CA ALA A 882 22.92 37.79 12.55
C ALA A 882 22.55 36.53 13.37
N GLY A 883 22.90 35.35 12.83
CA GLY A 883 22.64 34.05 13.46
C GLY A 883 21.19 33.56 13.35
N GLU A 884 20.33 34.25 12.60
CA GLU A 884 18.95 33.82 12.37
C GLU A 884 18.86 32.76 11.26
N HIS A 885 18.15 31.67 11.55
CA HIS A 885 17.83 30.63 10.58
C HIS A 885 16.53 30.94 9.82
N PHE A 886 16.31 30.29 8.68
CA PHE A 886 15.17 30.57 7.79
C PHE A 886 13.82 30.33 8.49
N GLY A 887 13.71 29.29 9.31
CA GLY A 887 12.51 28.99 10.10
C GLY A 887 12.12 30.12 11.06
N ASP A 888 13.10 30.66 11.79
CA ASP A 888 12.88 31.78 12.72
C ASP A 888 12.53 33.06 11.96
N PHE A 889 13.18 33.29 10.82
CA PHE A 889 12.92 34.43 9.94
C PHE A 889 11.47 34.49 9.46
N VAL A 890 10.91 33.37 8.96
CA VAL A 890 9.53 33.37 8.44
C VAL A 890 8.49 33.59 9.55
N ILE A 891 8.81 33.20 10.79
CA ILE A 891 7.98 33.50 11.97
C ILE A 891 8.10 35.00 12.32
N ARG A 892 9.33 35.53 12.44
CA ARG A 892 9.56 36.93 12.80
C ARG A 892 8.94 37.91 11.79
N LYS A 893 8.97 37.56 10.50
CA LYS A 893 8.35 38.36 9.43
C LYS A 893 6.84 38.19 9.33
N GLY A 894 6.23 37.34 10.15
CA GLY A 894 4.78 37.09 10.14
C GLY A 894 4.28 36.39 8.88
N ILE A 895 5.16 35.68 8.16
CA ILE A 895 4.79 34.87 6.98
C ILE A 895 3.96 33.66 7.41
N VAL A 896 4.31 33.09 8.56
CA VAL A 896 3.56 32.05 9.28
C VAL A 896 3.57 32.36 10.78
N LYS A 897 2.57 31.84 11.51
CA LYS A 897 2.58 31.89 12.98
C LYS A 897 3.51 30.82 13.55
N GLU A 898 4.00 31.06 14.77
CA GLU A 898 4.70 30.05 15.56
C GLU A 898 3.73 28.94 16.02
N THR A 899 4.18 27.68 16.01
CA THR A 899 3.48 26.58 16.68
C THR A 899 4.08 26.35 18.06
N ARG A 900 3.33 26.65 19.12
CA ARG A 900 3.80 26.52 20.51
C ARG A 900 3.63 25.13 21.10
N GLU A 901 2.55 24.47 20.73
CA GLU A 901 2.25 23.09 21.12
C GLU A 901 1.57 22.33 19.98
N GLY A 902 1.55 21.00 20.06
CA GLY A 902 0.97 20.15 19.01
C GLY A 902 -0.50 20.43 18.76
N LYS A 903 -1.29 20.71 19.81
CA LYS A 903 -2.72 21.04 19.72
C LYS A 903 -2.98 22.32 18.91
N ASP A 904 -2.01 23.24 18.91
CA ASP A 904 -2.06 24.50 18.16
C ASP A 904 -1.59 24.37 16.71
N PHE A 905 -1.17 23.19 16.26
CA PHE A 905 -0.57 23.01 14.94
C PHE A 905 -1.51 23.49 13.81
N HIS A 906 -2.80 23.17 13.90
CA HIS A 906 -3.82 23.54 12.92
C HIS A 906 -4.37 24.97 13.07
N ASN A 907 -3.96 25.70 14.11
CA ASN A 907 -4.39 27.08 14.33
C ASN A 907 -3.60 28.01 13.39
N VAL A 908 -4.20 28.35 12.24
CA VAL A 908 -3.58 29.20 11.19
C VAL A 908 -3.63 30.67 11.57
#